data_AF-A0A3Q2SZJ6-F1
#
_entry.id   AF-A0A3Q2SZJ6-F1
#
_cell.length_a   1.000
_cell.length_b   1.000
_cell.length_c   1.000
_cell.angle_alpha   90.00
_cell.angle_beta   90.00
_cell.angle_gamma   90.00
#
_symmetry.space_group_name_H-M   'P 1'
#
loop_
_entity.id
_entity.type
_entity.pdbx_description
1 polymer ?
#
loop_
_entity_poly.entity_id
_entity_poly.type
_entity_poly.pdbx_seq_one_letter_code
_entity_poly.pdbx_strand_id
1 'polypeptide(L)'
;MEPSADSSASPFTPLVVLELVSDTKEEAITWLLSRIRDPQQTGGAGLLVEKLGPGVGGEEKENPNLFLVGASRERLLSGAEDVGLFKEYSDGSMRGFTCANKHNFKDFKGDGDSFLSMAECQYIIKHELDTLRAKDETHVPGYSHAKLYPGKSIVRRLLSKGILIQIFPLHHKEELKRLSFSWYKKVKLSLQPLDDIRHYYGEGQALYFGFLEYFTFALVPMALFGVPYYLFDWEDYDKYVVFAVFNVIWCTIILELWKRFSASLAYHWGTLSRKKAFEEPRPGFHGILGFNPVTGREEPLYPNTKRQLRIYLVSLPFVLLCLYLSLYVMMIYFQMEGWALSINDQDPTFWTGVLIYIPSIIYAVVIEAMNLIYRYAAEFLTEWENHRLESSYQNHLVLKVLVFNFFNCFASLFYIAFVMQDMVLLRQSLATLLITSQILNQIMEAFLPYWLQRRRNKKMIRKVQKRRTLGDKELPLEEQVRLEADMSTYLGTFDDYLELFLLFGYVSLFSCVYPLSAVLVVLNNVTEVYSDAFKMCQVFKRPFADPAANIGVWQLAFETMSVIAVVTNCALIGMSPQVKAYFPDSDTQLILWIVAVEHGLLAFKFILTFLIPDVPKHIQIKLSRLEFESLEALKKKKMLEASEPRKDIQ
;
A
#
# COMPACT_ATOMS: atom_id res chain seq x y z
N MET A 1 24.48 -47.95 -17.42
CA MET A 1 24.65 -46.76 -16.58
C MET A 1 23.29 -46.10 -16.47
N GLU A 2 22.56 -46.44 -15.42
CA GLU A 2 21.31 -45.78 -15.06
C GLU A 2 21.61 -44.33 -14.65
N PRO A 3 20.74 -43.36 -14.97
CA PRO A 3 20.86 -42.02 -14.44
C PRO A 3 20.57 -42.06 -12.94
N SER A 4 21.50 -41.53 -12.14
CA SER A 4 21.34 -41.34 -10.70
C SER A 4 20.08 -40.51 -10.44
N ALA A 5 19.14 -41.09 -9.70
CA ALA A 5 17.96 -40.43 -9.20
C ALA A 5 18.37 -39.30 -8.24
N ASP A 6 18.16 -38.04 -8.66
CA ASP A 6 18.11 -36.90 -7.75
C ASP A 6 16.89 -37.06 -6.83
N SER A 7 17.13 -37.58 -5.63
CA SER A 7 16.10 -37.90 -4.63
C SER A 7 15.66 -36.70 -3.78
N SER A 8 15.95 -35.46 -4.21
CA SER A 8 15.70 -34.23 -3.42
C SER A 8 14.75 -33.22 -4.07
N ALA A 9 14.23 -33.48 -5.28
CA ALA A 9 13.26 -32.58 -5.90
C ALA A 9 11.85 -32.83 -5.34
N SER A 10 11.24 -31.79 -4.75
CA SER A 10 9.84 -31.83 -4.32
C SER A 10 8.93 -32.23 -5.50
N PRO A 11 7.85 -33.02 -5.28
CA PRO A 11 7.01 -33.56 -6.35
C PRO A 11 6.19 -32.48 -7.08
N PHE A 12 6.22 -31.25 -6.60
CA PHE A 12 5.61 -30.06 -7.19
C PHE A 12 6.50 -28.83 -6.95
N THR A 13 6.21 -27.75 -7.66
CA THR A 13 6.89 -26.45 -7.47
C THR A 13 6.36 -25.74 -6.21
N PRO A 14 7.19 -25.52 -5.18
CA PRO A 14 6.75 -24.85 -3.96
C PRO A 14 6.54 -23.36 -4.21
N LEU A 15 5.40 -22.83 -3.77
CA LEU A 15 5.02 -21.44 -4.04
C LEU A 15 4.83 -20.63 -2.75
N VAL A 16 4.25 -21.24 -1.72
CA VAL A 16 3.92 -20.61 -0.44
C VAL A 16 4.46 -21.46 0.71
N VAL A 17 4.88 -20.81 1.79
CA VAL A 17 5.38 -21.45 3.02
C VAL A 17 4.40 -21.19 4.16
N LEU A 18 4.11 -22.23 4.93
CA LEU A 18 3.38 -22.17 6.20
C LEU A 18 4.37 -22.48 7.33
N GLU A 19 4.47 -21.59 8.31
CA GLU A 19 5.28 -21.83 9.51
C GLU A 19 4.39 -21.96 10.74
N LEU A 20 4.35 -23.17 11.33
CA LEU A 20 3.68 -23.42 12.60
C LEU A 20 4.68 -23.33 13.76
N VAL A 21 4.18 -23.14 14.98
CA VAL A 21 5.05 -23.15 16.17
C VAL A 21 5.67 -24.53 16.37
N SER A 22 6.92 -24.57 16.85
CA SER A 22 7.68 -25.81 17.07
C SER A 22 6.96 -26.84 17.96
N ASP A 23 6.14 -26.38 18.91
CA ASP A 23 5.40 -27.21 19.87
C ASP A 23 3.98 -27.60 19.38
N THR A 24 3.70 -27.38 18.09
CA THR A 24 2.37 -27.67 17.55
C THR A 24 2.05 -29.15 17.62
N LYS A 25 0.90 -29.50 18.21
CA LYS A 25 0.44 -30.89 18.35
C LYS A 25 0.27 -31.57 16.99
N GLU A 26 0.71 -32.81 16.87
CA GLU A 26 0.64 -33.59 15.62
C GLU A 26 -0.78 -33.76 15.08
N GLU A 27 -1.78 -33.87 15.96
CA GLU A 27 -3.19 -33.93 15.59
C GLU A 27 -3.63 -32.66 14.84
N ALA A 28 -3.20 -31.48 15.31
CA ALA A 28 -3.53 -30.20 14.69
C ALA A 28 -2.85 -30.06 13.32
N ILE A 29 -1.60 -30.50 13.23
CA ILE A 29 -0.82 -30.52 11.97
C ILE A 29 -1.52 -31.43 10.96
N THR A 30 -1.82 -32.67 11.35
CA THR A 30 -2.44 -33.66 10.47
C THR A 30 -3.81 -33.20 9.97
N TRP A 31 -4.63 -32.61 10.86
CA TRP A 31 -5.91 -32.01 10.49
C TRP A 31 -5.76 -30.83 9.53
N LEU A 32 -4.83 -29.89 9.79
CA LEU A 32 -4.62 -28.76 8.89
C LEU A 32 -4.17 -29.24 7.50
N LEU A 33 -3.23 -30.18 7.46
CA LEU A 33 -2.74 -30.76 6.20
C LEU A 33 -3.85 -31.51 5.46
N SER A 34 -4.74 -32.22 6.15
CA SER A 34 -5.89 -32.87 5.50
C SER A 34 -6.81 -31.82 4.88
N ARG A 35 -7.17 -30.75 5.61
CA ARG A 35 -8.02 -29.68 5.10
C ARG A 35 -7.44 -28.95 3.90
N ILE A 36 -6.11 -28.83 3.82
CA ILE A 36 -5.46 -28.20 2.65
C ILE A 36 -5.47 -29.15 1.45
N ARG A 37 -5.27 -30.45 1.65
CA ARG A 37 -5.21 -31.48 0.59
C ARG A 37 -6.58 -31.91 0.07
N ASP A 38 -7.59 -31.91 0.95
CA ASP A 38 -8.93 -32.39 0.64
C ASP A 38 -9.55 -31.59 -0.53
N PRO A 39 -10.33 -32.22 -1.42
CA PRO A 39 -10.96 -31.53 -2.54
C PRO A 39 -11.94 -30.42 -2.11
N GLN A 40 -12.18 -29.44 -2.99
CA GLN A 40 -13.16 -28.37 -2.73
C GLN A 40 -14.57 -28.92 -2.45
N GLN A 41 -14.96 -30.06 -3.03
CA GLN A 41 -16.29 -30.66 -2.81
C GLN A 41 -16.50 -31.10 -1.35
N THR A 42 -15.44 -31.57 -0.68
CA THR A 42 -15.48 -31.92 0.75
C THR A 42 -15.23 -30.70 1.64
N GLY A 43 -14.90 -29.54 1.06
CA GLY A 43 -14.63 -28.28 1.75
C GLY A 43 -13.15 -28.06 2.08
N GLY A 44 -12.24 -28.81 1.46
CA GLY A 44 -10.81 -28.51 1.49
C GLY A 44 -10.39 -27.55 0.38
N ALA A 45 -9.08 -27.33 0.24
CA ALA A 45 -8.52 -26.41 -0.76
C ALA A 45 -8.03 -27.12 -2.04
N GLY A 46 -7.84 -28.44 -2.03
CA GLY A 46 -7.30 -29.21 -3.15
C GLY A 46 -5.86 -28.82 -3.52
N LEU A 47 -5.06 -28.40 -2.54
CA LEU A 47 -3.68 -27.96 -2.73
C LEU A 47 -2.69 -29.08 -2.35
N LEU A 48 -1.46 -28.96 -2.86
CA LEU A 48 -0.37 -29.88 -2.55
C LEU A 48 0.42 -29.32 -1.37
N VAL A 49 0.71 -30.16 -0.37
CA VAL A 49 1.48 -29.75 0.81
C VAL A 49 2.50 -30.80 1.19
N GLU A 50 3.72 -30.36 1.50
CA GLU A 50 4.82 -31.21 1.96
C GLU A 50 5.52 -30.55 3.16
N LYS A 51 6.07 -31.36 4.07
CA LYS A 51 6.89 -30.87 5.18
C LYS A 51 8.32 -30.64 4.68
N LEU A 52 8.92 -29.52 5.05
CA LEU A 52 10.30 -29.20 4.67
C LEU A 52 11.28 -30.22 5.29
N GLY A 53 12.20 -30.74 4.48
CA GLY A 53 13.26 -31.64 4.94
C GLY A 53 14.23 -30.99 5.94
N PRO A 54 15.03 -31.79 6.68
CA PRO A 54 15.94 -31.28 7.70
C PRO A 54 17.09 -30.38 7.18
N GLY A 55 17.29 -30.26 5.87
CA GLY A 55 18.38 -29.48 5.26
C GLY A 55 19.75 -30.14 5.48
N VAL A 56 20.78 -29.67 4.76
CA VAL A 56 22.15 -30.21 4.87
C VAL A 56 22.77 -29.83 6.22
N GLY A 57 22.92 -30.82 7.11
CA GLY A 57 23.58 -30.65 8.41
C GLY A 57 22.69 -30.02 9.50
N GLY A 58 21.43 -30.46 9.61
CA GLY A 58 20.47 -29.96 10.60
C GLY A 58 21.04 -29.91 12.02
N GLU A 59 21.23 -28.70 12.55
CA GLU A 59 21.39 -28.48 13.99
C GLU A 59 19.99 -28.61 14.64
N GLU A 60 19.91 -29.23 15.82
CA GLU A 60 18.67 -29.46 16.61
C GLU A 60 17.90 -28.18 17.02
N LYS A 61 18.35 -26.99 16.62
CA LYS A 61 17.84 -25.68 17.06
C LYS A 61 16.88 -24.98 16.10
N GLU A 62 16.63 -25.51 14.91
CA GLU A 62 15.77 -24.85 13.91
C GLU A 62 14.33 -25.40 13.96
N ASN A 63 13.32 -24.53 13.76
CA ASN A 63 11.90 -24.89 13.84
C ASN A 63 11.58 -26.02 12.83
N PRO A 64 11.13 -27.20 13.28
CA PRO A 64 10.87 -28.33 12.39
C PRO A 64 9.56 -28.20 11.60
N ASN A 65 8.70 -27.22 11.93
CA ASN A 65 7.32 -27.15 11.44
C ASN A 65 7.14 -26.13 10.31
N LEU A 66 7.95 -26.27 9.26
CA LEU A 66 7.82 -25.54 8.00
C LEU A 66 7.17 -26.44 6.94
N PHE A 67 6.13 -25.95 6.28
CA PHE A 67 5.40 -26.69 5.24
C PHE A 67 5.38 -25.89 3.94
N LEU A 68 5.65 -26.58 2.84
CA LEU A 68 5.62 -26.05 1.48
C LEU A 68 4.26 -26.33 0.86
N VAL A 69 3.65 -25.31 0.28
CA VAL A 69 2.35 -25.38 -0.40
C VAL A 69 2.53 -25.06 -1.87
N GLY A 70 1.90 -25.87 -2.71
CA GLY A 70 1.79 -25.67 -4.15
C GLY A 70 0.45 -26.19 -4.64
N ALA A 71 0.29 -26.29 -5.96
CA ALA A 71 -0.94 -26.77 -6.57
C ALA A 71 -0.62 -27.43 -7.92
N SER A 72 -1.51 -28.32 -8.36
CA SER A 72 -1.48 -28.75 -9.75
C SER A 72 -1.88 -27.59 -10.67
N ARG A 73 -1.47 -27.67 -11.93
CA ARG A 73 -1.76 -26.64 -12.91
C ARG A 73 -3.26 -26.48 -13.18
N GLU A 74 -3.99 -27.58 -13.29
CA GLU A 74 -5.44 -27.56 -13.46
C GLU A 74 -6.12 -26.84 -12.28
N ARG A 75 -5.61 -27.07 -11.06
CA ARG A 75 -6.10 -26.40 -9.87
C ARG A 75 -5.80 -24.90 -9.85
N LEU A 76 -4.62 -24.49 -10.33
CA LEU A 76 -4.29 -23.07 -10.48
C LEU A 76 -5.17 -22.37 -11.53
N LEU A 77 -5.48 -23.05 -12.64
CA LEU A 77 -6.41 -22.51 -13.63
C LEU A 77 -7.85 -22.42 -13.07
N SER A 78 -8.33 -23.43 -12.34
CA SER A 78 -9.64 -23.33 -11.68
C SER A 78 -9.67 -22.18 -10.65
N GLY A 79 -8.61 -22.05 -9.85
CA GLY A 79 -8.49 -20.97 -8.88
C GLY A 79 -8.39 -19.59 -9.54
N ALA A 80 -7.78 -19.48 -10.71
CA ALA A 80 -7.76 -18.25 -11.50
C ALA A 80 -9.16 -17.82 -11.97
N GLU A 81 -10.04 -18.79 -12.28
CA GLU A 81 -11.45 -18.57 -12.59
C GLU A 81 -12.24 -18.19 -11.33
N ASP A 82 -12.02 -18.87 -10.20
CA ASP A 82 -12.68 -18.58 -8.91
C ASP A 82 -12.39 -17.15 -8.41
N VAL A 83 -11.12 -16.73 -8.54
CA VAL A 83 -10.65 -15.37 -8.24
C VAL A 83 -11.15 -14.34 -9.27
N GLY A 84 -11.50 -14.78 -10.48
CA GLY A 84 -11.95 -13.92 -11.57
C GLY A 84 -10.85 -13.05 -12.14
N LEU A 85 -9.69 -13.64 -12.49
CA LEU A 85 -8.60 -12.93 -13.15
C LEU A 85 -9.01 -12.46 -14.55
N PHE A 86 -8.57 -11.26 -14.95
CA PHE A 86 -8.78 -10.74 -16.31
C PHE A 86 -7.48 -10.82 -17.11
N LYS A 87 -7.56 -11.34 -18.32
CA LYS A 87 -6.41 -11.51 -19.22
C LYS A 87 -6.76 -11.02 -20.62
N GLU A 88 -5.73 -10.73 -21.41
CA GLU A 88 -5.89 -10.30 -22.80
C GLU A 88 -6.35 -11.47 -23.68
N TYR A 89 -7.46 -11.27 -24.35
CA TYR A 89 -8.00 -12.20 -25.33
C TYR A 89 -7.30 -12.02 -26.69
N SER A 90 -7.40 -13.01 -27.58
CA SER A 90 -6.72 -12.94 -28.89
C SER A 90 -7.18 -11.79 -29.80
N ASP A 91 -8.34 -11.19 -29.51
CA ASP A 91 -8.86 -9.99 -30.19
C ASP A 91 -8.37 -8.66 -29.59
N GLY A 92 -7.51 -8.70 -28.56
CA GLY A 92 -7.00 -7.54 -27.81
C GLY A 92 -7.98 -6.96 -26.77
N SER A 93 -9.11 -7.61 -26.53
CA SER A 93 -10.05 -7.26 -25.44
C SER A 93 -9.61 -7.88 -24.11
N MET A 94 -9.93 -7.22 -23.00
CA MET A 94 -9.70 -7.79 -21.67
C MET A 94 -10.94 -8.56 -21.22
N ARG A 95 -10.80 -9.86 -20.93
CA ARG A 95 -11.92 -10.72 -20.51
C ARG A 95 -11.57 -11.51 -19.25
N GLY A 96 -12.60 -11.83 -18.47
CA GLY A 96 -12.46 -12.73 -17.32
C GLY A 96 -12.06 -14.13 -17.77
N PHE A 97 -11.05 -14.69 -17.11
CA PHE A 97 -10.54 -16.02 -17.37
C PHE A 97 -11.58 -17.07 -17.00
N THR A 98 -11.75 -18.05 -17.89
CA THR A 98 -12.59 -19.23 -17.67
C THR A 98 -11.89 -20.43 -18.28
N CYS A 99 -11.92 -21.56 -17.58
CA CYS A 99 -11.26 -22.78 -18.02
C CYS A 99 -11.84 -23.29 -19.36
N ALA A 100 -13.13 -23.04 -19.61
CA ALA A 100 -13.81 -23.38 -20.87
C ALA A 100 -13.23 -22.65 -22.09
N ASN A 101 -12.82 -21.38 -21.93
CA ASN A 101 -12.35 -20.53 -23.03
C ASN A 101 -10.82 -20.29 -22.99
N LYS A 102 -10.06 -21.12 -22.28
CA LYS A 102 -8.63 -20.94 -22.04
C LYS A 102 -7.79 -20.76 -23.31
N HIS A 103 -8.13 -21.45 -24.40
CA HIS A 103 -7.40 -21.39 -25.67
C HIS A 103 -7.60 -20.08 -26.46
N ASN A 104 -8.57 -19.25 -26.08
CA ASN A 104 -8.85 -17.99 -26.76
C ASN A 104 -8.08 -16.80 -26.15
N PHE A 105 -7.31 -17.04 -25.07
CA PHE A 105 -6.44 -16.04 -24.47
C PHE A 105 -5.09 -15.99 -25.19
N LYS A 106 -4.58 -14.78 -25.41
CA LYS A 106 -3.41 -14.50 -26.26
C LYS A 106 -2.14 -15.24 -25.83
N ASP A 107 -1.91 -15.27 -24.51
CA ASP A 107 -0.69 -15.85 -23.94
C ASP A 107 -0.84 -17.34 -23.59
N PHE A 108 -2.02 -17.93 -23.83
CA PHE A 108 -2.25 -19.34 -23.56
C PHE A 108 -1.72 -20.21 -24.71
N LYS A 109 -0.53 -20.78 -24.54
CA LYS A 109 0.12 -21.65 -25.54
C LYS A 109 0.39 -23.05 -24.99
N GLY A 110 0.20 -24.07 -25.83
CA GLY A 110 0.38 -25.48 -25.44
C GLY A 110 -0.52 -25.82 -24.25
N ASP A 111 0.09 -26.31 -23.17
CA ASP A 111 -0.61 -26.62 -21.93
C ASP A 111 -0.90 -25.35 -21.08
N GLY A 112 -0.42 -24.17 -21.50
CA GLY A 112 -0.51 -22.89 -20.78
C GLY A 112 0.70 -22.55 -19.90
N ASP A 113 1.91 -22.94 -20.30
CA ASP A 113 3.10 -22.82 -19.43
C ASP A 113 3.48 -21.35 -19.46
N SER A 114 3.75 -20.76 -18.30
CA SER A 114 3.93 -19.31 -18.11
C SER A 114 2.69 -18.42 -18.33
N PHE A 115 1.47 -18.99 -18.51
CA PHE A 115 0.25 -18.20 -18.64
C PHE A 115 -0.09 -17.42 -17.36
N LEU A 116 0.05 -18.07 -16.21
CA LEU A 116 -0.07 -17.45 -14.89
C LEU A 116 1.32 -17.07 -14.40
N SER A 117 1.47 -15.83 -13.94
CA SER A 117 2.71 -15.41 -13.28
C SER A 117 2.85 -16.10 -11.92
N MET A 118 4.07 -16.17 -11.40
CA MET A 118 4.28 -16.73 -10.07
C MET A 118 3.53 -15.94 -8.99
N ALA A 119 3.43 -14.61 -9.16
CA ALA A 119 2.68 -13.74 -8.27
C ALA A 119 1.19 -14.09 -8.26
N GLU A 120 0.60 -14.35 -9.44
CA GLU A 120 -0.79 -14.79 -9.59
C GLU A 120 -1.01 -16.18 -8.96
N CYS A 121 -0.10 -17.13 -9.20
CA CYS A 121 -0.19 -18.46 -8.60
C CYS A 121 -0.14 -18.42 -7.07
N GLN A 122 0.75 -17.59 -6.51
CA GLN A 122 0.86 -17.38 -5.06
C GLN A 122 -0.36 -16.68 -4.48
N TYR A 123 -0.93 -15.71 -5.21
CA TYR A 123 -2.17 -15.05 -4.84
C TYR A 123 -3.36 -16.02 -4.83
N ILE A 124 -3.47 -16.89 -5.84
CA ILE A 124 -4.51 -17.93 -5.91
C ILE A 124 -4.37 -18.87 -4.70
N ILE A 125 -3.18 -19.38 -4.41
CA ILE A 125 -2.96 -20.25 -3.24
C ILE A 125 -3.33 -19.53 -1.95
N LYS A 126 -2.93 -18.26 -1.79
CA LYS A 126 -3.33 -17.46 -0.63
C LYS A 126 -4.84 -17.32 -0.53
N HIS A 127 -5.52 -17.03 -1.64
CA HIS A 127 -6.97 -16.92 -1.69
C HIS A 127 -7.60 -18.21 -1.18
N GLU A 128 -7.21 -19.37 -1.71
CA GLU A 128 -7.75 -20.67 -1.31
C GLU A 128 -7.47 -21.02 0.16
N LEU A 129 -6.32 -20.63 0.70
CA LEU A 129 -6.02 -20.78 2.12
C LEU A 129 -6.87 -19.83 2.98
N ASP A 130 -7.00 -18.58 2.55
CA ASP A 130 -7.78 -17.55 3.22
C ASP A 130 -9.27 -17.90 3.25
N THR A 131 -9.77 -18.71 2.30
CA THR A 131 -11.17 -19.14 2.16
C THR A 131 -11.52 -20.40 2.92
N LEU A 132 -10.55 -21.21 3.34
CA LEU A 132 -10.79 -22.39 4.18
C LEU A 132 -11.64 -22.05 5.41
N ARG A 133 -12.85 -22.61 5.46
CA ARG A 133 -13.81 -22.43 6.56
C ARG A 133 -13.99 -23.71 7.37
N ALA A 134 -14.15 -23.54 8.68
CA ALA A 134 -14.62 -24.61 9.55
C ALA A 134 -16.08 -24.96 9.20
N LYS A 135 -16.38 -26.26 9.19
CA LYS A 135 -17.72 -26.80 8.93
C LYS A 135 -18.32 -27.32 10.24
N ASP A 136 -17.90 -28.52 10.62
CA ASP A 136 -18.41 -29.23 11.80
C ASP A 136 -17.48 -29.08 13.02
N GLU A 137 -16.27 -28.56 12.81
CA GLU A 137 -15.27 -28.43 13.86
C GLU A 137 -15.65 -27.35 14.89
N THR A 138 -15.68 -27.74 16.17
CA THR A 138 -15.95 -26.81 17.29
C THR A 138 -14.69 -26.15 17.85
N HIS A 139 -13.53 -26.75 17.61
CA HIS A 139 -12.22 -26.25 18.01
C HIS A 139 -11.14 -26.84 17.12
N VAL A 140 -9.97 -26.21 17.10
CA VAL A 140 -8.78 -26.77 16.44
C VAL A 140 -8.36 -28.02 17.21
N PRO A 141 -8.17 -29.19 16.55
CA PRO A 141 -7.75 -30.41 17.23
C PRO A 141 -6.50 -30.20 18.10
N GLY A 142 -6.50 -30.75 19.31
CA GLY A 142 -5.44 -30.52 20.30
C GLY A 142 -5.49 -29.16 21.01
N TYR A 143 -6.30 -28.18 20.58
CA TYR A 143 -6.37 -26.83 21.14
C TYR A 143 -7.81 -26.43 21.51
N SER A 144 -8.28 -26.85 22.69
CA SER A 144 -9.65 -26.55 23.18
C SER A 144 -9.96 -25.05 23.32
N HIS A 145 -8.95 -24.21 23.53
CA HIS A 145 -9.09 -22.76 23.61
C HIS A 145 -9.25 -22.08 22.23
N ALA A 146 -8.91 -22.77 21.14
CA ALA A 146 -9.01 -22.28 19.77
C ALA A 146 -10.36 -22.69 19.17
N LYS A 147 -11.44 -22.07 19.66
CA LYS A 147 -12.82 -22.37 19.21
C LYS A 147 -13.05 -22.01 17.75
N LEU A 148 -13.68 -22.92 17.04
CA LEU A 148 -14.18 -22.80 15.67
C LEU A 148 -15.71 -22.83 15.68
N TYR A 149 -16.30 -22.21 14.67
CA TYR A 149 -17.74 -22.25 14.43
C TYR A 149 -17.97 -22.30 12.92
N PRO A 150 -19.12 -22.82 12.46
CA PRO A 150 -19.41 -22.95 11.03
C PRO A 150 -19.21 -21.62 10.28
N GLY A 151 -18.41 -21.65 9.23
CA GLY A 151 -18.07 -20.47 8.42
C GLY A 151 -16.94 -19.60 8.97
N LYS A 152 -16.25 -19.99 10.05
CA LYS A 152 -15.04 -19.27 10.51
C LYS A 152 -13.82 -19.65 9.67
N SER A 153 -13.05 -18.65 9.22
CA SER A 153 -11.75 -18.87 8.58
C SER A 153 -10.79 -19.64 9.50
N ILE A 154 -10.29 -20.78 9.01
CA ILE A 154 -9.33 -21.65 9.71
C ILE A 154 -8.00 -20.93 9.87
N VAL A 155 -7.46 -20.41 8.76
CA VAL A 155 -6.17 -19.69 8.73
C VAL A 155 -6.17 -18.49 9.67
N ARG A 156 -7.23 -17.66 9.66
CA ARG A 156 -7.31 -16.53 10.60
C ARG A 156 -7.30 -16.99 12.04
N ARG A 157 -8.00 -18.08 12.37
CA ARG A 157 -8.05 -18.60 13.74
C ARG A 157 -6.67 -19.04 14.19
N LEU A 158 -5.94 -19.77 13.34
CA LEU A 158 -4.59 -20.25 13.64
C LEU A 158 -3.60 -19.09 13.84
N LEU A 159 -3.66 -18.05 13.00
CA LEU A 159 -2.84 -16.83 13.18
C LEU A 159 -3.18 -16.11 14.49
N SER A 160 -4.47 -15.89 14.77
CA SER A 160 -4.91 -15.15 15.96
C SER A 160 -4.59 -15.84 17.29
N LYS A 161 -4.44 -17.18 17.27
CA LYS A 161 -4.07 -17.98 18.43
C LYS A 161 -2.57 -18.30 18.48
N GLY A 162 -1.80 -17.79 17.52
CA GLY A 162 -0.36 -18.01 17.44
C GLY A 162 0.01 -19.47 17.21
N ILE A 163 -0.87 -20.29 16.63
CA ILE A 163 -0.54 -21.67 16.23
C ILE A 163 0.19 -21.64 14.87
N LEU A 164 -0.30 -20.80 13.97
CA LEU A 164 0.38 -20.43 12.72
C LEU A 164 1.11 -19.11 12.98
N ILE A 165 2.43 -19.13 12.81
CA ILE A 165 3.29 -17.96 13.00
C ILE A 165 3.13 -17.03 11.80
N GLN A 166 3.31 -17.59 10.59
CA GLN A 166 3.29 -16.80 9.36
C GLN A 166 2.98 -17.65 8.13
N ILE A 167 2.50 -16.96 7.10
CA ILE A 167 2.33 -17.46 5.74
C ILE A 167 3.04 -16.47 4.83
N PHE A 168 3.94 -16.93 3.96
CA PHE A 168 4.62 -16.06 3.02
C PHE A 168 4.90 -16.76 1.68
N PRO A 169 4.87 -16.02 0.56
CA PRO A 169 5.25 -16.54 -0.74
C PRO A 169 6.78 -16.61 -0.89
N LEU A 170 7.28 -17.60 -1.64
CA LEU A 170 8.70 -17.74 -1.92
C LEU A 170 9.18 -16.77 -3.02
N HIS A 171 10.41 -16.27 -2.87
CA HIS A 171 11.10 -15.60 -3.96
C HIS A 171 11.60 -16.57 -5.03
N HIS A 172 11.43 -16.19 -6.29
CA HIS A 172 12.18 -16.82 -7.38
C HIS A 172 13.49 -16.06 -7.63
N LYS A 173 14.62 -16.69 -7.31
CA LYS A 173 15.94 -16.04 -7.29
C LYS A 173 16.39 -15.54 -8.67
N GLU A 174 16.13 -16.31 -9.73
CA GLU A 174 16.58 -15.93 -11.07
C GLU A 174 15.82 -14.70 -11.60
N GLU A 175 14.49 -14.72 -11.54
CA GLU A 175 13.64 -13.60 -11.93
C GLU A 175 13.95 -12.35 -11.11
N LEU A 176 14.10 -12.49 -9.79
CA LEU A 176 14.47 -11.36 -8.92
C LEU A 176 15.83 -10.78 -9.30
N LYS A 177 16.79 -11.63 -9.68
CA LYS A 177 18.11 -11.18 -10.13
C LYS A 177 18.01 -10.42 -11.44
N ARG A 178 17.18 -10.86 -12.40
CA ARG A 178 16.91 -10.16 -13.65
C ARG A 178 16.24 -8.80 -13.39
N LEU A 179 15.17 -8.79 -12.59
CA LEU A 179 14.44 -7.58 -12.19
C LEU A 179 15.35 -6.59 -11.47
N SER A 180 16.14 -7.03 -10.48
CA SER A 180 17.07 -6.15 -9.76
C SER A 180 18.11 -5.47 -10.68
N PHE A 181 18.46 -6.13 -11.79
CA PHE A 181 19.44 -5.61 -12.74
C PHE A 181 18.86 -4.57 -13.69
N SER A 182 17.60 -4.72 -14.10
CA SER A 182 16.88 -3.73 -14.89
C SER A 182 16.39 -2.55 -14.04
N TRP A 183 16.05 -2.79 -12.78
CA TRP A 183 15.34 -1.82 -11.94
C TRP A 183 16.26 -0.85 -11.19
N TYR A 184 17.21 -1.32 -10.36
CA TYR A 184 17.99 -0.42 -9.49
C TYR A 184 19.52 -0.52 -9.64
N LYS A 185 20.07 -1.62 -10.18
CA LYS A 185 21.54 -1.80 -10.27
C LYS A 185 22.19 -0.97 -11.37
N LYS A 186 21.42 -0.46 -12.33
CA LYS A 186 21.91 0.47 -13.35
C LYS A 186 21.27 1.82 -13.09
N VAL A 187 22.10 2.82 -12.76
CA VAL A 187 21.65 4.22 -12.75
C VAL A 187 21.37 4.59 -14.19
N LYS A 188 20.10 4.62 -14.56
CA LYS A 188 19.63 5.04 -15.88
C LYS A 188 18.49 6.00 -15.67
N LEU A 189 18.49 7.08 -16.45
CA LEU A 189 17.36 8.00 -16.55
C LEU A 189 16.28 7.42 -17.48
N SER A 190 15.95 6.13 -17.31
CA SER A 190 14.93 5.41 -18.05
C SER A 190 13.72 5.19 -17.15
N LEU A 191 12.54 5.10 -17.77
CA LEU A 191 11.32 4.72 -17.08
C LEU A 191 11.48 3.38 -16.36
N GLN A 192 10.83 3.25 -15.21
CA GLN A 192 10.79 2.04 -14.40
C GLN A 192 10.10 0.90 -15.16
N PRO A 193 10.58 -0.35 -14.98
CA PRO A 193 9.98 -1.51 -15.64
C PRO A 193 8.70 -1.95 -14.92
N LEU A 194 7.63 -1.14 -14.99
CA LEU A 194 6.38 -1.34 -14.25
C LEU A 194 5.73 -2.71 -14.51
N ASP A 195 5.77 -3.19 -15.75
CA ASP A 195 5.20 -4.50 -16.10
C ASP A 195 6.00 -5.67 -15.51
N ASP A 196 7.32 -5.57 -15.41
CA ASP A 196 8.16 -6.58 -14.75
C ASP A 196 7.95 -6.58 -13.23
N ILE A 197 7.83 -5.38 -12.63
CA ILE A 197 7.50 -5.21 -11.21
C ILE A 197 6.12 -5.82 -10.93
N ARG A 198 5.14 -5.56 -11.81
CA ARG A 198 3.79 -6.12 -11.72
C ARG A 198 3.79 -7.64 -11.85
N HIS A 199 4.54 -8.19 -12.80
CA HIS A 199 4.65 -9.64 -12.99
C HIS A 199 5.22 -10.33 -11.74
N TYR A 200 6.17 -9.70 -11.05
CA TYR A 200 6.85 -10.29 -9.90
C TYR A 200 6.16 -10.01 -8.54
N TYR A 201 5.75 -8.77 -8.27
CA TYR A 201 5.19 -8.36 -6.98
C TYR A 201 3.67 -8.20 -6.98
N GLY A 202 3.04 -8.05 -8.15
CA GLY A 202 1.60 -7.78 -8.27
C GLY A 202 1.28 -6.32 -8.60
N GLU A 203 0.00 -6.06 -8.89
CA GLU A 203 -0.46 -4.75 -9.35
C GLU A 203 -0.41 -3.67 -8.28
N GLY A 204 -0.68 -3.99 -7.00
CA GLY A 204 -0.66 -3.01 -5.90
C GLY A 204 0.71 -2.34 -5.72
N GLN A 205 1.78 -3.15 -5.74
CA GLN A 205 3.16 -2.67 -5.63
C GLN A 205 3.58 -1.94 -6.91
N ALA A 206 3.21 -2.46 -8.09
CA ALA A 206 3.51 -1.78 -9.35
C ALA A 206 2.80 -0.42 -9.49
N LEU A 207 1.57 -0.27 -8.96
CA LEU A 207 0.88 1.01 -8.90
C LEU A 207 1.62 2.01 -8.01
N TYR A 208 2.19 1.58 -6.88
CA TYR A 208 3.00 2.44 -6.01
C TYR A 208 4.22 2.99 -6.75
N PHE A 209 5.03 2.11 -7.35
CA PHE A 209 6.21 2.56 -8.11
C PHE A 209 5.83 3.40 -9.33
N GLY A 210 4.71 3.09 -9.99
CA GLY A 210 4.16 3.92 -11.06
C GLY A 210 3.74 5.30 -10.57
N PHE A 211 3.17 5.41 -9.37
CA PHE A 211 2.81 6.69 -8.75
C PHE A 211 4.05 7.47 -8.35
N LEU A 212 5.03 6.83 -7.71
CA LEU A 212 6.30 7.44 -7.35
C LEU A 212 7.02 8.01 -8.57
N GLU A 213 7.11 7.25 -9.67
CA GLU A 213 7.67 7.72 -10.94
C GLU A 213 6.91 8.93 -11.47
N TYR A 214 5.59 8.80 -11.61
CA TYR A 214 4.72 9.84 -12.11
C TYR A 214 4.85 11.12 -11.28
N PHE A 215 4.80 10.98 -9.96
CA PHE A 215 4.84 12.07 -9.00
C PHE A 215 6.19 12.80 -9.04
N THR A 216 7.30 12.06 -9.18
CA THR A 216 8.64 12.64 -9.36
C THR A 216 8.69 13.54 -10.59
N PHE A 217 8.21 13.06 -11.75
CA PHE A 217 8.18 13.86 -12.96
C PHE A 217 7.18 15.02 -12.87
N ALA A 218 6.05 14.82 -12.19
CA ALA A 218 5.03 15.85 -11.99
C ALA A 218 5.52 17.02 -11.12
N LEU A 219 6.47 16.79 -10.20
CA LEU A 219 7.06 17.86 -9.39
C LEU A 219 8.18 18.63 -10.09
N VAL A 220 8.76 18.10 -11.18
CA VAL A 220 9.85 18.79 -11.91
C VAL A 220 9.43 20.18 -12.39
N PRO A 221 8.24 20.40 -13.00
CA PRO A 221 7.81 21.76 -13.35
C PRO A 221 7.70 22.70 -12.14
N MET A 222 7.22 22.24 -10.98
CA MET A 222 7.19 23.06 -9.78
C MET A 222 8.61 23.43 -9.32
N ALA A 223 9.54 22.48 -9.37
CA ALA A 223 10.95 22.72 -9.03
C ALA A 223 11.59 23.74 -9.98
N LEU A 224 11.36 23.61 -11.30
CA LEU A 224 11.90 24.53 -12.29
C LEU A 224 11.33 25.95 -12.17
N PHE A 225 10.03 26.08 -11.86
CA PHE A 225 9.42 27.38 -11.59
C PHE A 225 9.87 27.97 -10.24
N GLY A 226 10.11 27.14 -9.21
CA GLY A 226 10.51 27.60 -7.88
C GLY A 226 11.96 28.10 -7.78
N VAL A 227 12.88 27.59 -8.61
CA VAL A 227 14.31 27.96 -8.55
C VAL A 227 14.56 29.46 -8.84
N PRO A 228 14.03 30.06 -9.93
CA PRO A 228 14.17 31.50 -10.17
C PRO A 228 13.57 32.35 -9.05
N TYR A 229 12.45 31.89 -8.46
CA TYR A 229 11.79 32.61 -7.38
C TYR A 229 12.68 32.76 -6.15
N TYR A 230 13.44 31.72 -5.84
CA TYR A 230 14.39 31.75 -4.74
C TYR A 230 15.70 32.45 -5.08
N LEU A 231 16.28 32.20 -6.27
CA LEU A 231 17.61 32.73 -6.63
C LEU A 231 17.62 34.23 -6.91
N PHE A 232 16.53 34.77 -7.47
CA PHE A 232 16.42 36.19 -7.82
C PHE A 232 15.61 36.99 -6.81
N ASP A 233 15.25 36.37 -5.67
CA ASP A 233 14.45 36.98 -4.61
C ASP A 233 13.20 37.67 -5.17
N TRP A 234 12.47 36.93 -6.01
CA TRP A 234 11.26 37.40 -6.68
C TRP A 234 10.08 37.41 -5.71
N GLU A 235 10.23 38.18 -4.64
CA GLU A 235 9.25 38.33 -3.58
C GLU A 235 8.19 39.38 -3.92
N ASP A 236 8.19 40.00 -5.10
CA ASP A 236 7.13 40.95 -5.48
C ASP A 236 5.75 40.28 -5.52
N TYR A 237 4.71 41.01 -5.08
CA TYR A 237 3.32 40.55 -5.01
C TYR A 237 2.85 39.87 -6.30
N ASP A 238 3.06 40.52 -7.46
CA ASP A 238 2.63 40.01 -8.75
C ASP A 238 3.23 38.63 -9.03
N LYS A 239 4.47 38.40 -8.58
CA LYS A 239 5.17 37.13 -8.76
C LYS A 239 4.60 36.07 -7.82
N TYR A 240 4.33 36.38 -6.55
CA TYR A 240 3.70 35.43 -5.63
C TYR A 240 2.32 34.96 -6.10
N VAL A 241 1.50 35.86 -6.60
CA VAL A 241 0.19 35.50 -7.16
C VAL A 241 0.35 34.58 -8.37
N VAL A 242 1.25 34.90 -9.30
CA VAL A 242 1.53 34.06 -10.47
C VAL A 242 1.99 32.66 -10.06
N PHE A 243 2.89 32.55 -9.08
CA PHE A 243 3.37 31.27 -8.59
C PHE A 243 2.28 30.45 -7.88
N ALA A 244 1.46 31.08 -7.03
CA ALA A 244 0.37 30.40 -6.35
C ALA A 244 -0.70 29.91 -7.33
N VAL A 245 -1.09 30.74 -8.30
CA VAL A 245 -2.04 30.33 -9.36
C VAL A 245 -1.46 29.17 -10.16
N PHE A 246 -0.20 29.24 -10.57
CA PHE A 246 0.48 28.12 -11.23
C PHE A 246 0.42 26.84 -10.38
N ASN A 247 0.77 26.91 -9.09
CA ASN A 247 0.79 25.75 -8.21
C ASN A 247 -0.60 25.14 -8.03
N VAL A 248 -1.65 25.94 -7.85
CA VAL A 248 -3.03 25.45 -7.71
C VAL A 248 -3.51 24.72 -8.96
N ILE A 249 -3.25 25.32 -10.13
CA ILE A 249 -3.62 24.74 -11.43
C ILE A 249 -2.83 23.45 -11.65
N TRP A 250 -1.52 23.50 -11.44
CA TRP A 250 -0.63 22.38 -11.66
C TRP A 250 -0.93 21.21 -10.72
N CYS A 251 -1.14 21.46 -9.42
CA CYS A 251 -1.57 20.43 -8.47
C CYS A 251 -2.88 19.75 -8.87
N THR A 252 -3.81 20.49 -9.49
CA THR A 252 -5.06 19.91 -9.98
C THR A 252 -4.81 19.03 -11.21
N ILE A 253 -4.06 19.55 -12.18
CA ILE A 253 -3.74 18.84 -13.42
C ILE A 253 -3.01 17.52 -13.13
N ILE A 254 -2.03 17.50 -12.22
CA ILE A 254 -1.26 16.28 -11.96
C ILE A 254 -2.12 15.18 -11.31
N LEU A 255 -3.06 15.53 -10.43
CA LEU A 255 -3.93 14.53 -9.80
C LEU A 255 -4.96 13.97 -10.79
N GLU A 256 -5.46 14.79 -11.72
CA GLU A 256 -6.36 14.37 -12.79
C GLU A 256 -5.65 13.50 -13.85
N LEU A 257 -4.43 13.89 -14.24
CA LEU A 257 -3.61 13.11 -15.17
C LEU A 257 -3.18 11.77 -14.56
N TRP A 258 -2.91 11.71 -13.25
CA TRP A 258 -2.66 10.45 -12.57
C TRP A 258 -3.86 9.51 -12.66
N LYS A 259 -5.09 9.96 -12.41
CA LYS A 259 -6.29 9.12 -12.56
C LYS A 259 -6.37 8.49 -13.95
N ARG A 260 -6.09 9.28 -14.98
CA ARG A 260 -6.08 8.83 -16.38
C ARG A 260 -4.99 7.81 -16.68
N PHE A 261 -3.79 8.04 -16.16
CA PHE A 261 -2.65 7.14 -16.32
C PHE A 261 -2.86 5.84 -15.55
N SER A 262 -3.31 5.93 -14.29
CA SER A 262 -3.66 4.79 -13.44
C SER A 262 -4.76 3.92 -14.07
N ALA A 263 -5.80 4.52 -14.66
CA ALA A 263 -6.83 3.78 -15.40
C ALA A 263 -6.26 3.05 -16.63
N SER A 264 -5.26 3.62 -17.30
CA SER A 264 -4.56 2.97 -18.41
C SER A 264 -3.76 1.75 -17.97
N LEU A 265 -3.00 1.87 -16.88
CA LEU A 265 -2.27 0.76 -16.28
C LEU A 265 -3.24 -0.34 -15.79
N ALA A 266 -4.27 0.04 -15.04
CA ALA A 266 -5.24 -0.90 -14.50
C ALA A 266 -6.06 -1.62 -15.59
N TYR A 267 -6.35 -0.96 -16.72
CA TYR A 267 -6.95 -1.62 -17.87
C TYR A 267 -5.98 -2.62 -18.51
N HIS A 268 -4.72 -2.21 -18.74
CA HIS A 268 -3.69 -3.07 -19.32
C HIS A 268 -3.42 -4.31 -18.45
N TRP A 269 -3.43 -4.15 -17.13
CA TRP A 269 -3.23 -5.24 -16.19
C TRP A 269 -4.51 -6.06 -15.92
N GLY A 270 -5.67 -5.59 -16.35
CA GLY A 270 -6.96 -6.29 -16.20
C GLY A 270 -7.67 -6.06 -14.87
N THR A 271 -7.06 -5.36 -13.93
CA THR A 271 -7.66 -5.09 -12.62
C THR A 271 -8.81 -4.08 -12.68
N LEU A 272 -8.84 -3.19 -13.69
CA LEU A 272 -9.91 -2.20 -13.84
C LEU A 272 -11.28 -2.84 -14.10
N SER A 273 -11.32 -3.96 -14.83
CA SER A 273 -12.57 -4.65 -15.18
C SER A 273 -13.08 -5.58 -14.08
N ARG A 274 -12.30 -5.76 -13.00
CA ARG A 274 -12.64 -6.66 -11.90
C ARG A 274 -13.67 -6.01 -10.96
N LYS A 275 -14.75 -6.74 -10.69
CA LYS A 275 -15.84 -6.27 -9.82
C LYS A 275 -15.55 -6.58 -8.35
N LYS A 276 -15.14 -5.57 -7.58
CA LYS A 276 -14.87 -5.67 -6.13
C LYS A 276 -16.05 -6.22 -5.31
N ALA A 277 -17.29 -6.03 -5.78
CA ALA A 277 -18.49 -6.50 -5.08
C ALA A 277 -18.58 -8.04 -4.96
N PHE A 278 -17.87 -8.77 -5.82
CA PHE A 278 -17.85 -10.24 -5.81
C PHE A 278 -16.66 -10.83 -5.05
N GLU A 279 -15.79 -9.97 -4.50
CA GLU A 279 -14.68 -10.40 -3.66
C GLU A 279 -15.20 -10.99 -2.36
N GLU A 280 -14.46 -11.99 -1.88
CA GLU A 280 -14.81 -12.71 -0.68
C GLU A 280 -14.43 -11.95 0.59
N PRO A 281 -15.07 -12.27 1.73
CA PRO A 281 -14.77 -11.59 2.96
C PRO A 281 -13.34 -11.85 3.44
N ARG A 282 -12.69 -10.80 3.98
CA ARG A 282 -11.37 -10.93 4.59
C ARG A 282 -11.37 -12.00 5.69
N PRO A 283 -10.25 -12.68 5.96
CA PRO A 283 -10.19 -13.74 6.98
C PRO A 283 -10.63 -13.27 8.38
N GLY A 284 -10.40 -11.99 8.71
CA GLY A 284 -10.79 -11.35 9.97
C GLY A 284 -12.31 -11.16 10.14
N PHE A 285 -13.06 -11.11 9.04
CA PHE A 285 -14.49 -10.82 9.08
C PHE A 285 -15.27 -11.93 9.79
N HIS A 286 -16.24 -11.52 10.60
CA HIS A 286 -17.07 -12.45 11.36
C HIS A 286 -18.53 -12.01 11.42
N GLY A 287 -19.43 -12.98 11.49
CA GLY A 287 -20.87 -12.76 11.42
C GLY A 287 -21.65 -14.07 11.60
N ILE A 288 -22.96 -13.97 11.44
CA ILE A 288 -23.84 -15.15 11.42
C ILE A 288 -23.76 -15.75 10.02
N LEU A 289 -23.63 -17.07 9.90
CA LEU A 289 -23.59 -17.74 8.60
C LEU A 289 -24.93 -17.56 7.87
N GLY A 290 -24.89 -17.19 6.59
CA GLY A 290 -26.08 -17.06 5.75
C GLY A 290 -25.72 -16.91 4.28
N PHE A 291 -26.74 -16.81 3.44
CA PHE A 291 -26.54 -16.64 1.99
C PHE A 291 -26.39 -15.17 1.63
N ASN A 292 -25.33 -14.85 0.88
CA ASN A 292 -25.15 -13.52 0.31
C ASN A 292 -26.22 -13.29 -0.78
N PRO A 293 -27.00 -12.20 -0.73
CA PRO A 293 -28.09 -11.95 -1.68
C PRO A 293 -27.61 -11.61 -3.10
N VAL A 294 -26.32 -11.25 -3.27
CA VAL A 294 -25.72 -10.89 -4.56
C VAL A 294 -25.06 -12.11 -5.20
N THR A 295 -24.22 -12.83 -4.45
CA THR A 295 -23.42 -13.94 -5.00
C THR A 295 -24.06 -15.31 -4.80
N GLY A 296 -25.03 -15.44 -3.89
CA GLY A 296 -25.62 -16.72 -3.49
C GLY A 296 -24.67 -17.63 -2.68
N ARG A 297 -23.44 -17.18 -2.39
CA ARG A 297 -22.46 -17.93 -1.60
C ARG A 297 -22.84 -17.93 -0.12
N GLU A 298 -22.57 -19.05 0.55
CA GLU A 298 -22.70 -19.15 2.00
C GLU A 298 -21.49 -18.48 2.67
N GLU A 299 -21.71 -17.35 3.33
CA GLU A 299 -20.64 -16.57 3.97
C GLU A 299 -21.13 -15.92 5.27
N PRO A 300 -20.23 -15.48 6.18
CA PRO A 300 -20.64 -14.73 7.35
C PRO A 300 -21.36 -13.43 6.94
N LEU A 301 -22.45 -13.07 7.62
CA LEU A 301 -23.19 -11.84 7.39
C LEU A 301 -23.14 -10.97 8.66
N TYR A 302 -22.91 -9.67 8.46
CA TYR A 302 -22.83 -8.69 9.54
C TYR A 302 -23.70 -7.46 9.22
N PRO A 303 -24.61 -7.03 10.13
CA PRO A 303 -25.46 -5.87 9.88
C PRO A 303 -24.67 -4.57 9.68
N ASN A 304 -24.92 -3.87 8.58
CA ASN A 304 -24.27 -2.60 8.27
C ASN A 304 -24.55 -1.52 9.33
N THR A 305 -25.75 -1.49 9.91
CA THR A 305 -26.11 -0.54 10.97
C THR A 305 -25.22 -0.69 12.20
N LYS A 306 -24.94 -1.92 12.65
CA LYS A 306 -24.01 -2.18 13.76
C LYS A 306 -22.61 -1.67 13.44
N ARG A 307 -22.12 -1.88 12.22
CA ARG A 307 -20.81 -1.37 11.79
C ARG A 307 -20.78 0.17 11.80
N GLN A 308 -21.79 0.82 11.24
CA GLN A 308 -21.84 2.28 11.21
C GLN A 308 -21.91 2.89 12.61
N LEU A 309 -22.67 2.29 13.53
CA LEU A 309 -22.69 2.72 14.93
C LEU A 309 -21.31 2.61 15.59
N ARG A 310 -20.55 1.53 15.34
CA ARG A 310 -19.16 1.39 15.82
C ARG A 310 -18.26 2.51 15.31
N ILE A 311 -18.34 2.82 14.02
CA ILE A 311 -17.53 3.85 13.38
C ILE A 311 -17.88 5.24 13.96
N TYR A 312 -19.14 5.64 13.91
CA TYR A 312 -19.53 7.01 14.26
C TYR A 312 -19.59 7.29 15.76
N LEU A 313 -19.90 6.30 16.61
CA LEU A 313 -20.06 6.53 18.05
C LEU A 313 -18.82 6.17 18.88
N VAL A 314 -17.87 5.41 18.32
CA VAL A 314 -16.64 5.01 19.04
C VAL A 314 -15.41 5.48 18.29
N SER A 315 -15.22 5.05 17.05
CA SER A 315 -13.98 5.35 16.32
C SER A 315 -13.81 6.83 16.02
N LEU A 316 -14.84 7.51 15.52
CA LEU A 316 -14.75 8.94 15.19
C LEU A 316 -14.50 9.80 16.43
N PRO A 317 -15.22 9.66 17.56
CA PRO A 317 -14.91 10.39 18.79
C PRO A 317 -13.50 10.10 19.32
N PHE A 318 -13.03 8.86 19.22
CA PHE A 318 -11.65 8.51 19.61
C PHE A 318 -10.61 9.24 18.76
N VAL A 319 -10.78 9.26 17.43
CA VAL A 319 -9.90 10.00 16.52
C VAL A 319 -9.89 11.48 16.88
N LEU A 320 -11.06 12.10 17.07
CA LEU A 320 -11.17 13.52 17.44
C LEU A 320 -10.50 13.83 18.78
N LEU A 321 -10.62 12.93 19.78
CA LEU A 321 -9.92 13.05 21.05
C LEU A 321 -8.40 13.02 20.87
N CYS A 322 -7.88 12.09 20.06
CA CYS A 322 -6.44 12.02 19.76
C CYS A 322 -5.94 13.27 19.04
N LEU A 323 -6.73 13.84 18.11
CA LEU A 323 -6.39 15.10 17.44
C LEU A 323 -6.34 16.28 18.43
N TYR A 324 -7.30 16.36 19.34
CA TYR A 324 -7.28 17.37 20.41
C TYR A 324 -6.05 17.23 21.31
N LEU A 325 -5.70 16.00 21.71
CA LEU A 325 -4.51 15.73 22.52
C LEU A 325 -3.21 16.10 21.79
N SER A 326 -3.14 15.85 20.48
CA SER A 326 -2.02 16.28 19.63
C SER A 326 -1.84 17.80 19.65
N LEU A 327 -2.93 18.56 19.44
CA LEU A 327 -2.89 20.03 19.52
C LEU A 327 -2.46 20.51 20.90
N TYR A 328 -2.90 19.84 21.97
CA TYR A 328 -2.48 20.17 23.33
C TYR A 328 -0.97 19.95 23.55
N VAL A 329 -0.42 18.84 23.06
CA VAL A 329 1.04 18.58 23.10
C VAL A 329 1.82 19.63 22.32
N MET A 330 1.32 20.04 21.15
CA MET A 330 1.90 21.13 20.36
C MET A 330 1.92 22.46 21.14
N MET A 331 0.86 22.81 21.87
CA MET A 331 0.85 24.01 22.71
C MET A 331 1.88 23.95 23.83
N ILE A 332 2.09 22.78 24.45
CA ILE A 332 3.16 22.57 25.45
C ILE A 332 4.53 22.79 24.81
N TYR A 333 4.74 22.30 23.59
CA TYR A 333 5.99 22.53 22.85
C TYR A 333 6.28 24.03 22.68
N PHE A 334 5.32 24.81 22.18
CA PHE A 334 5.53 26.26 22.02
C PHE A 334 5.78 26.98 23.35
N GLN A 335 5.14 26.54 24.44
CA GLN A 335 5.42 27.08 25.76
C GLN A 335 6.85 26.76 26.25
N MET A 336 7.33 25.54 26.01
CA MET A 336 8.71 25.14 26.32
C MET A 336 9.73 25.90 25.47
N GLU A 337 9.45 26.10 24.19
CA GLU A 337 10.29 26.87 23.27
C GLU A 337 10.39 28.33 23.69
N GLY A 338 9.26 28.97 24.00
CA GLY A 338 9.24 30.34 24.52
C GLY A 338 9.99 30.49 25.85
N TRP A 339 9.88 29.49 26.74
CA TRP A 339 10.65 29.45 27.97
C TRP A 339 12.17 29.33 27.72
N ALA A 340 12.59 28.42 26.82
CA ALA A 340 14.00 28.24 26.49
C ALA A 340 14.62 29.49 25.87
N LEU A 341 13.89 30.17 24.98
CA LEU A 341 14.29 31.46 24.40
C LEU A 341 14.43 32.53 25.49
N SER A 342 13.47 32.62 26.41
CA SER A 342 13.51 33.62 27.49
C SER A 342 14.73 33.49 28.41
N ILE A 343 15.23 32.27 28.62
CA ILE A 343 16.45 32.03 29.41
C ILE A 343 17.69 32.46 28.63
N ASN A 344 17.74 32.15 27.33
CA ASN A 344 18.88 32.53 26.49
C ASN A 344 18.97 34.05 26.30
N ASP A 345 17.84 34.74 26.21
CA ASP A 345 17.80 36.20 26.09
C ASP A 345 18.24 36.92 27.38
N GLN A 346 18.01 36.30 28.54
CA GLN A 346 18.45 36.85 29.83
C GLN A 346 19.96 36.71 30.05
N ASP A 347 20.51 35.52 29.83
CA ASP A 347 21.94 35.24 30.05
C ASP A 347 22.53 34.40 28.89
N PRO A 348 22.95 35.04 27.78
CA PRO A 348 23.45 34.31 26.61
C PRO A 348 24.80 33.66 26.91
N THR A 349 24.76 32.35 27.14
CA THR A 349 25.93 31.49 27.33
C THR A 349 25.91 30.35 26.31
N PHE A 350 27.05 29.65 26.18
CA PHE A 350 27.10 28.46 25.32
C PHE A 350 26.03 27.43 25.69
N TRP A 351 25.77 27.22 26.98
CA TRP A 351 24.78 26.24 27.46
C TRP A 351 23.34 26.69 27.21
N THR A 352 23.03 27.98 27.32
CA THR A 352 21.70 28.50 26.96
C THR A 352 21.46 28.47 25.46
N GLY A 353 22.51 28.63 24.64
CA GLY A 353 22.42 28.44 23.19
C GLY A 353 22.08 26.99 22.81
N VAL A 354 22.62 26.00 23.53
CA VAL A 354 22.24 24.58 23.35
C VAL A 354 20.79 24.32 23.81
N LEU A 355 20.34 24.99 24.88
CA LEU A 355 19.01 24.82 25.45
C LEU A 355 17.88 25.12 24.45
N ILE A 356 18.08 26.06 23.53
CA ILE A 356 17.07 26.44 22.50
C ILE A 356 16.67 25.23 21.64
N TYR A 357 17.59 24.30 21.37
CA TYR A 357 17.31 23.14 20.51
C TYR A 357 16.64 21.98 21.26
N ILE A 358 16.69 21.96 22.59
CA ILE A 358 16.19 20.84 23.41
C ILE A 358 14.67 20.65 23.26
N PRO A 359 13.81 21.69 23.36
CA PRO A 359 12.37 21.55 23.17
C PRO A 359 11.99 20.92 21.82
N SER A 360 12.64 21.32 20.73
CA SER A 360 12.38 20.79 19.39
C SER A 360 12.77 19.31 19.26
N ILE A 361 13.89 18.89 19.87
CA ILE A 361 14.30 17.47 19.90
C ILE A 361 13.31 16.64 20.72
N ILE A 362 12.89 17.12 21.89
CA ILE A 362 11.90 16.44 22.74
C ILE A 362 10.58 16.30 21.96
N TYR A 363 10.12 17.38 21.33
CA TYR A 363 8.89 17.38 20.55
C TYR A 363 8.93 16.36 19.40
N ALA A 364 10.04 16.30 18.65
CA ALA A 364 10.22 15.32 17.59
C ALA A 364 10.12 13.87 18.09
N VAL A 365 10.75 13.55 19.23
CA VAL A 365 10.67 12.21 19.85
C VAL A 365 9.24 11.90 20.32
N VAL A 366 8.54 12.88 20.91
CA VAL A 366 7.16 12.71 21.37
C VAL A 366 6.21 12.46 20.20
N ILE A 367 6.35 13.20 19.09
CA ILE A 367 5.52 13.01 17.89
C ILE A 367 5.71 11.60 17.32
N GLU A 368 6.94 11.11 17.20
CA GLU A 368 7.21 9.76 16.71
C GLU A 368 6.59 8.67 17.60
N ALA A 369 6.72 8.84 18.92
CA ALA A 369 6.08 7.94 19.89
C ALA A 369 4.54 7.98 19.79
N MET A 370 3.95 9.17 19.61
CA MET A 370 2.50 9.34 19.44
C MET A 370 2.00 8.69 18.14
N ASN A 371 2.71 8.86 17.02
CA ASN A 371 2.38 8.23 15.74
C ASN A 371 2.35 6.70 15.86
N LEU A 372 3.35 6.11 16.53
CA LEU A 372 3.42 4.67 16.76
C LEU A 372 2.26 4.16 17.64
N ILE A 373 2.00 4.82 18.77
CA ILE A 373 0.91 4.44 19.69
C ILE A 373 -0.44 4.56 18.98
N TYR A 374 -0.66 5.66 18.26
CA TYR A 374 -1.89 5.89 17.53
C TYR A 374 -2.11 4.87 16.42
N ARG A 375 -1.07 4.47 15.68
CA ARG A 375 -1.18 3.41 14.66
C ARG A 375 -1.68 2.12 15.25
N TYR A 376 -1.12 1.69 16.38
CA TYR A 376 -1.56 0.47 17.07
C TYR A 376 -3.03 0.56 17.52
N ALA A 377 -3.44 1.72 18.04
CA ALA A 377 -4.83 1.96 18.40
C ALA A 377 -5.75 1.96 17.16
N ALA A 378 -5.35 2.61 16.07
CA ALA A 378 -6.12 2.69 14.83
C ALA A 378 -6.32 1.32 14.17
N GLU A 379 -5.29 0.46 14.18
CA GLU A 379 -5.37 -0.94 13.73
C GLU A 379 -6.36 -1.73 14.58
N PHE A 380 -6.26 -1.63 15.90
CA PHE A 380 -7.19 -2.30 16.83
C PHE A 380 -8.64 -1.85 16.62
N LEU A 381 -8.88 -0.53 16.55
CA LEU A 381 -10.22 0.02 16.32
C LEU A 381 -10.79 -0.42 14.97
N THR A 382 -9.98 -0.40 13.92
CA THR A 382 -10.44 -0.75 12.56
C THR A 382 -10.70 -2.25 12.41
N GLU A 383 -9.94 -3.11 13.11
CA GLU A 383 -10.27 -4.54 13.21
C GLU A 383 -11.59 -4.75 13.96
N TRP A 384 -11.80 -4.00 15.05
CA TRP A 384 -13.04 -4.04 15.82
C TRP A 384 -14.27 -3.54 15.05
N GLU A 385 -14.12 -2.64 14.08
CA GLU A 385 -15.20 -2.21 13.18
C GLU A 385 -15.76 -3.35 12.31
N ASN A 386 -15.00 -4.44 12.12
CA ASN A 386 -15.41 -5.65 11.39
C ASN A 386 -15.83 -5.37 9.93
N HIS A 387 -14.89 -4.86 9.13
CA HIS A 387 -15.05 -4.64 7.70
C HIS A 387 -15.09 -5.97 6.92
N ARG A 388 -16.00 -6.08 5.93
CA ARG A 388 -16.14 -7.30 5.09
C ARG A 388 -14.95 -7.47 4.15
N LEU A 389 -14.59 -6.42 3.42
CA LEU A 389 -13.55 -6.45 2.39
C LEU A 389 -12.22 -5.92 2.92
N GLU A 390 -11.12 -6.47 2.44
CA GLU A 390 -9.77 -6.00 2.76
C GLU A 390 -9.57 -4.54 2.35
N SER A 391 -9.99 -4.18 1.13
CA SER A 391 -9.92 -2.81 0.64
C SER A 391 -10.69 -1.81 1.51
N SER A 392 -11.84 -2.20 2.06
CA SER A 392 -12.62 -1.35 2.98
C SER A 392 -11.89 -1.15 4.31
N TYR A 393 -11.34 -2.22 4.88
CA TYR A 393 -10.52 -2.14 6.09
C TYR A 393 -9.33 -1.20 5.89
N GLN A 394 -8.55 -1.43 4.82
CA GLN A 394 -7.36 -0.63 4.52
C GLN A 394 -7.72 0.84 4.34
N ASN A 395 -8.76 1.17 3.56
CA ASN A 395 -9.19 2.57 3.37
C ASN A 395 -9.54 3.28 4.69
N HIS A 396 -10.22 2.60 5.62
CA HIS A 396 -10.57 3.20 6.92
C HIS A 396 -9.37 3.31 7.86
N LEU A 397 -8.46 2.34 7.82
CA LEU A 397 -7.22 2.40 8.59
C LEU A 397 -6.34 3.55 8.09
N VAL A 398 -6.11 3.61 6.77
CA VAL A 398 -5.36 4.66 6.10
C VAL A 398 -5.93 6.02 6.47
N LEU A 399 -7.26 6.21 6.37
CA LEU A 399 -7.89 7.50 6.71
C LEU A 399 -7.62 7.92 8.16
N LYS A 400 -7.75 7.00 9.14
CA LYS A 400 -7.52 7.33 10.55
C LYS A 400 -6.07 7.74 10.82
N VAL A 401 -5.12 6.99 10.29
CA VAL A 401 -3.67 7.23 10.49
C VAL A 401 -3.22 8.47 9.72
N LEU A 402 -3.72 8.67 8.51
CA LEU A 402 -3.42 9.82 7.67
C LEU A 402 -3.87 11.13 8.32
N VAL A 403 -5.10 11.21 8.83
CA VAL A 403 -5.60 12.43 9.48
C VAL A 403 -4.75 12.77 10.70
N PHE A 404 -4.39 11.78 11.52
CA PHE A 404 -3.55 11.99 12.69
C PHE A 404 -2.13 12.46 12.34
N ASN A 405 -1.48 11.79 11.38
CA ASN A 405 -0.14 12.16 10.92
C ASN A 405 -0.14 13.55 10.26
N PHE A 406 -1.15 13.86 9.46
CA PHE A 406 -1.30 15.19 8.87
C PHE A 406 -1.35 16.28 9.95
N PHE A 407 -2.19 16.11 10.98
CA PHE A 407 -2.25 17.07 12.08
C PHE A 407 -0.92 17.17 12.83
N ASN A 408 -0.27 16.05 13.17
CA ASN A 408 1.00 16.08 13.88
C ASN A 408 2.13 16.76 13.10
N CYS A 409 2.17 16.57 11.78
CA CYS A 409 3.21 17.16 10.92
C CYS A 409 2.95 18.63 10.60
N PHE A 410 1.70 19.01 10.34
CA PHE A 410 1.37 20.34 9.80
C PHE A 410 0.81 21.32 10.83
N ALA A 411 0.30 20.87 11.98
CA ALA A 411 -0.31 21.78 12.97
C ALA A 411 0.70 22.82 13.49
N SER A 412 1.94 22.43 13.76
CA SER A 412 2.99 23.37 14.20
C SER A 412 3.31 24.40 13.11
N LEU A 413 3.38 23.98 11.85
CA LEU A 413 3.60 24.86 10.70
C LEU A 413 2.42 25.83 10.51
N PHE A 414 1.18 25.36 10.64
CA PHE A 414 0.00 26.21 10.61
C PHE A 414 -0.02 27.21 11.77
N TYR A 415 0.43 26.81 12.96
CA TYR A 415 0.55 27.70 14.10
C TYR A 415 1.60 28.80 13.85
N ILE A 416 2.79 28.44 13.36
CA ILE A 416 3.83 29.41 12.99
C ILE A 416 3.32 30.38 11.92
N ALA A 417 2.67 29.85 10.87
CA ALA A 417 2.20 30.62 9.73
C ALA A 417 1.07 31.60 10.09
N PHE A 418 0.04 31.12 10.79
CA PHE A 418 -1.23 31.84 10.93
C PHE A 418 -1.42 32.49 12.30
N VAL A 419 -0.79 31.94 13.36
CA VAL A 419 -0.89 32.50 14.72
C VAL A 419 0.31 33.38 15.03
N MET A 420 1.54 32.87 14.86
CA MET A 420 2.76 33.64 15.13
C MET A 420 3.09 34.62 13.99
N GLN A 421 2.69 34.30 12.76
CA GLN A 421 2.93 35.11 11.55
C GLN A 421 4.41 35.34 11.25
N ASP A 422 5.29 34.43 11.68
CA ASP A 422 6.73 34.50 11.44
C ASP A 422 7.12 33.66 10.21
N MET A 423 7.26 34.33 9.08
CA MET A 423 7.62 33.69 7.81
C MET A 423 9.06 33.21 7.77
N VAL A 424 9.96 33.82 8.55
CA VAL A 424 11.36 33.41 8.62
C VAL A 424 11.47 32.12 9.40
N LEU A 425 10.83 32.05 10.57
CA LEU A 425 10.73 30.82 11.36
C LEU A 425 10.04 29.72 10.54
N LEU A 426 8.94 30.04 9.84
CA LEU A 426 8.26 29.08 8.98
C LEU A 426 9.19 28.50 7.90
N ARG A 427 9.95 29.35 7.21
CA ARG A 427 10.93 28.93 6.19
C ARG A 427 12.01 28.04 6.78
N GLN A 428 12.54 28.40 7.95
CA GLN A 428 13.56 27.61 8.65
C GLN A 428 13.01 26.26 9.13
N SER A 429 11.84 26.23 9.76
CA SER A 429 11.16 25.02 10.22
C SER A 429 10.85 24.09 9.05
N LEU A 430 10.32 24.61 7.93
CA LEU A 430 10.06 23.82 6.72
C LEU A 430 11.33 23.20 6.14
N ALA A 431 12.39 24.01 5.96
CA ALA A 431 13.66 23.53 5.43
C ALA A 431 14.28 22.47 6.35
N THR A 432 14.25 22.69 7.66
CA THR A 432 14.78 21.75 8.65
C THR A 432 13.98 20.45 8.66
N LEU A 433 12.65 20.53 8.72
CA LEU A 433 11.79 19.34 8.70
C LEU A 433 11.98 18.53 7.41
N LEU A 434 11.99 19.18 6.24
CA LEU A 434 12.22 18.50 4.97
C LEU A 434 13.60 17.84 4.94
N ILE A 435 14.68 18.60 5.15
CA ILE A 435 16.04 18.09 5.01
C ILE A 435 16.33 17.01 6.07
N THR A 436 16.01 17.28 7.34
CA THR A 436 16.28 16.35 8.44
C THR A 436 15.44 15.09 8.33
N SER A 437 14.13 15.20 8.05
CA SER A 437 13.26 14.03 7.89
C SER A 437 13.69 13.19 6.69
N GLN A 438 14.01 13.81 5.54
CA GLN A 438 14.45 13.05 4.37
C GLN A 438 15.78 12.34 4.61
N ILE A 439 16.76 13.00 5.24
CA ILE A 439 18.04 12.35 5.56
C ILE A 439 17.84 11.18 6.53
N LEU A 440 17.03 11.36 7.58
CA LEU A 440 16.76 10.31 8.56
C LEU A 440 16.00 9.14 7.92
N ASN A 441 15.00 9.41 7.09
CA ASN A 441 14.26 8.38 6.36
C ASN A 441 15.20 7.59 5.46
N GLN A 442 16.00 8.26 4.61
CA GLN A 442 16.95 7.58 3.73
C GLN A 442 17.98 6.72 4.50
N ILE A 443 18.37 7.14 5.71
CA ILE A 443 19.24 6.33 6.57
C ILE A 443 18.51 5.09 7.07
N MET A 444 17.28 5.23 7.57
CA MET A 444 16.51 4.11 8.14
C MET A 444 15.99 3.15 7.07
N GLU A 445 15.72 3.65 5.87
CA GLU A 445 15.06 2.95 4.77
C GLU A 445 16.04 2.29 3.81
N ALA A 446 17.11 3.01 3.45
CA ALA A 446 18.09 2.53 2.47
C ALA A 446 19.39 2.09 3.14
N PHE A 447 20.02 2.99 3.90
CA PHE A 447 21.39 2.77 4.36
C PHE A 447 21.51 1.70 5.44
N LEU A 448 20.66 1.75 6.47
CA LEU A 448 20.67 0.82 7.58
C LEU A 448 20.31 -0.60 7.08
N PRO A 449 19.24 -0.81 6.28
CA PRO A 449 18.94 -2.12 5.73
C PRO A 449 20.02 -2.61 4.77
N TYR A 450 20.60 -1.75 3.93
CA TYR A 450 21.74 -2.11 3.09
C TYR A 450 22.94 -2.59 3.91
N TRP A 451 23.29 -1.88 4.98
CA TRP A 451 24.40 -2.25 5.86
C TRP A 451 24.12 -3.56 6.61
N LEU A 452 22.93 -3.70 7.19
CA LEU A 452 22.47 -4.94 7.84
C LEU A 452 22.48 -6.10 6.85
N GLN A 453 22.03 -5.87 5.62
CA GLN A 453 22.00 -6.86 4.55
C GLN A 453 23.40 -7.23 4.09
N ARG A 454 24.32 -6.28 3.93
CA ARG A 454 25.73 -6.58 3.60
C ARG A 454 26.38 -7.41 4.69
N ARG A 455 26.05 -7.15 5.95
CA ARG A 455 26.51 -7.95 7.10
C ARG A 455 25.89 -9.35 7.11
N ARG A 456 24.58 -9.46 6.83
CA ARG A 456 23.85 -10.73 6.65
C ARG A 456 24.44 -11.54 5.50
N ASN A 457 24.60 -10.96 4.31
CA ASN A 457 25.23 -11.58 3.15
C ASN A 457 26.66 -12.04 3.43
N LYS A 458 27.46 -11.27 4.17
CA LYS A 458 28.81 -11.72 4.59
C LYS A 458 28.74 -12.90 5.57
N LYS A 459 27.77 -12.93 6.49
CA LYS A 459 27.53 -14.06 7.40
C LYS A 459 27.00 -15.28 6.63
N MET A 460 26.17 -15.07 5.62
CA MET A 460 25.61 -16.07 4.73
C MET A 460 26.67 -16.69 3.84
N ILE A 461 27.46 -15.90 3.12
CA ILE A 461 28.59 -16.37 2.32
C ILE A 461 29.56 -17.18 3.20
N ARG A 462 29.81 -16.74 4.45
CA ARG A 462 30.61 -17.50 5.41
C ARG A 462 29.95 -18.81 5.84
N LYS A 463 28.65 -18.84 6.15
CA LYS A 463 27.92 -20.07 6.49
C LYS A 463 27.90 -21.06 5.31
N VAL A 464 27.64 -20.56 4.10
CA VAL A 464 27.58 -21.34 2.85
C VAL A 464 28.96 -21.85 2.44
N GLN A 465 30.01 -21.03 2.52
CA GLN A 465 31.40 -21.49 2.31
C GLN A 465 31.85 -22.51 3.36
N LYS A 466 31.37 -22.40 4.60
CA LYS A 466 31.66 -23.37 5.66
C LYS A 466 30.88 -24.69 5.48
N ARG A 467 29.77 -24.68 4.72
CA ARG A 467 28.91 -25.83 4.40
C ARG A 467 29.17 -26.45 3.02
N ARG A 468 29.94 -25.82 2.13
CA ARG A 468 30.23 -26.35 0.79
C ARG A 468 31.44 -27.28 0.76
N THR A 469 31.18 -28.56 0.57
CA THR A 469 31.90 -29.40 -0.39
C THR A 469 31.01 -29.53 -1.64
N LEU A 470 31.60 -29.41 -2.83
CA LEU A 470 30.99 -29.60 -4.17
C LEU A 470 30.17 -28.46 -4.81
N GLY A 471 30.66 -28.00 -5.97
CA GLY A 471 29.88 -28.04 -7.22
C GLY A 471 28.95 -26.88 -7.56
N ASP A 472 27.83 -26.73 -6.86
CA ASP A 472 26.70 -26.00 -7.44
C ASP A 472 26.61 -24.53 -7.04
N LYS A 473 26.13 -23.70 -7.97
CA LYS A 473 26.04 -22.23 -7.83
C LYS A 473 24.86 -21.79 -6.97
N GLU A 474 23.86 -22.64 -6.74
CA GLU A 474 22.60 -22.28 -6.07
C GLU A 474 22.52 -22.77 -4.61
N LEU A 475 21.67 -22.12 -3.82
CA LEU A 475 21.36 -22.54 -2.44
C LEU A 475 20.23 -23.59 -2.50
N PRO A 476 20.34 -24.70 -1.77
CA PRO A 476 19.24 -25.66 -1.62
C PRO A 476 17.94 -24.98 -1.18
N LEU A 477 16.81 -25.55 -1.59
CA LEU A 477 15.48 -25.02 -1.30
C LEU A 477 15.23 -24.86 0.21
N GLU A 478 15.70 -25.81 1.02
CA GLU A 478 15.54 -25.79 2.47
C GLU A 478 16.26 -24.61 3.11
N GLU A 479 17.49 -24.33 2.65
CA GLU A 479 18.24 -23.16 3.13
C GLU A 479 17.57 -21.86 2.69
N GLN A 480 17.03 -21.81 1.47
CA GLN A 480 16.28 -20.64 1.00
C GLN A 480 15.06 -20.35 1.88
N VAL A 481 14.22 -21.35 2.13
CA VAL A 481 12.99 -21.22 2.90
C VAL A 481 13.29 -20.71 4.31
N ARG A 482 14.31 -21.28 4.96
CA ARG A 482 14.72 -20.86 6.31
C ARG A 482 15.25 -19.42 6.34
N LEU A 483 15.95 -18.99 5.29
CA LEU A 483 16.43 -17.60 5.20
C LEU A 483 15.29 -16.62 5.01
N GLU A 484 14.35 -16.93 4.13
CA GLU A 484 13.18 -16.09 3.89
C GLU A 484 12.24 -16.08 5.10
N ALA A 485 12.17 -17.17 5.87
CA ALA A 485 11.42 -17.20 7.14
C ALA A 485 11.96 -16.18 8.17
N ASP A 486 13.27 -15.92 8.18
CA ASP A 486 13.94 -14.97 9.07
C ASP A 486 13.97 -13.50 8.54
N MET A 487 13.50 -13.26 7.32
CA MET A 487 13.41 -11.90 6.77
C MET A 487 12.27 -11.10 7.40
N SER A 488 12.30 -9.77 7.28
CA SER A 488 11.19 -8.93 7.73
C SER A 488 10.01 -9.03 6.76
N THR A 489 8.79 -8.92 7.27
CA THR A 489 7.57 -8.86 6.45
C THR A 489 7.32 -7.43 6.00
N TYR A 490 7.01 -7.24 4.72
CA TYR A 490 6.55 -5.95 4.22
C TYR A 490 5.10 -5.72 4.67
N LEU A 491 4.86 -4.63 5.42
CA LEU A 491 3.56 -4.33 6.05
C LEU A 491 2.54 -3.69 5.09
N GLY A 492 2.92 -3.48 3.82
CA GLY A 492 2.10 -2.86 2.79
C GLY A 492 2.60 -1.48 2.37
N THR A 493 1.98 -0.91 1.35
CA THR A 493 2.37 0.38 0.73
C THR A 493 1.94 1.61 1.52
N PHE A 494 1.38 1.43 2.73
CA PHE A 494 0.81 2.53 3.51
C PHE A 494 1.88 3.57 3.87
N ASP A 495 2.99 3.15 4.46
CA ASP A 495 4.06 4.05 4.91
C ASP A 495 4.72 4.73 3.71
N ASP A 496 4.91 3.99 2.60
CA ASP A 496 5.50 4.52 1.38
C ASP A 496 4.61 5.61 0.73
N TYR A 497 3.28 5.40 0.65
CA TYR A 497 2.36 6.46 0.17
C TYR A 497 2.23 7.62 1.16
N LEU A 498 2.31 7.36 2.47
CA LEU A 498 2.25 8.40 3.50
C LEU A 498 3.41 9.37 3.35
N GLU A 499 4.62 8.86 3.07
CA GLU A 499 5.78 9.70 2.80
C GLU A 499 5.53 10.64 1.61
N LEU A 500 5.09 10.11 0.47
CA LEU A 500 4.77 10.92 -0.70
C LEU A 500 3.65 11.95 -0.44
N PHE A 501 2.67 11.58 0.38
CA PHE A 501 1.59 12.46 0.79
C PHE A 501 2.08 13.64 1.65
N LEU A 502 2.95 13.37 2.63
CA LEU A 502 3.54 14.43 3.46
C LEU A 502 4.45 15.33 2.63
N LEU A 503 5.28 14.76 1.75
CA LEU A 503 6.11 15.50 0.79
C LEU A 503 5.28 16.41 -0.12
N PHE A 504 4.16 15.91 -0.64
CA PHE A 504 3.21 16.72 -1.40
C PHE A 504 2.60 17.84 -0.56
N GLY A 505 2.28 17.58 0.71
CA GLY A 505 1.79 18.60 1.62
C GLY A 505 2.79 19.73 1.85
N TYR A 506 4.07 19.42 2.10
CA TYR A 506 5.11 20.43 2.26
C TYR A 506 5.29 21.30 1.00
N VAL A 507 5.24 20.69 -0.19
CA VAL A 507 5.35 21.41 -1.46
C VAL A 507 4.11 22.24 -1.74
N SER A 508 2.91 21.67 -1.61
CA SER A 508 1.67 22.34 -2.03
C SER A 508 1.17 23.40 -1.05
N LEU A 509 1.23 23.15 0.26
CA LEU A 509 0.70 24.07 1.29
C LEU A 509 1.55 25.34 1.43
N PHE A 510 2.87 25.20 1.44
CA PHE A 510 3.80 26.28 1.78
C PHE A 510 4.70 26.69 0.61
N SER A 511 4.28 26.38 -0.62
CA SER A 511 5.04 26.70 -1.84
C SER A 511 5.50 28.15 -1.88
N CYS A 512 4.60 29.10 -1.58
CA CYS A 512 4.89 30.53 -1.64
C CYS A 512 5.98 30.97 -0.65
N VAL A 513 6.08 30.31 0.51
CA VAL A 513 7.06 30.68 1.55
C VAL A 513 8.42 30.04 1.27
N TYR A 514 8.42 28.81 0.76
CA TYR A 514 9.65 28.07 0.45
C TYR A 514 9.58 27.35 -0.92
N PRO A 515 9.82 28.08 -2.03
CA PRO A 515 9.73 27.53 -3.39
C PRO A 515 10.73 26.41 -3.69
N LEU A 516 11.86 26.34 -2.95
CA LEU A 516 12.85 25.27 -3.10
C LEU A 516 12.39 23.92 -2.57
N SER A 517 11.27 23.86 -1.83
CA SER A 517 10.69 22.60 -1.35
C SER A 517 10.56 21.56 -2.47
N ALA A 518 10.02 21.96 -3.63
CA ALA A 518 9.84 21.06 -4.77
C ALA A 518 11.17 20.47 -5.29
N VAL A 519 12.27 21.23 -5.26
CA VAL A 519 13.60 20.74 -5.66
C VAL A 519 14.08 19.65 -4.70
N LEU A 520 13.95 19.89 -3.39
CA LEU A 520 14.35 18.92 -2.37
C LEU A 520 13.53 17.63 -2.47
N VAL A 521 12.22 17.74 -2.71
CA VAL A 521 11.35 16.57 -2.89
C VAL A 521 11.69 15.80 -4.16
N VAL A 522 11.97 16.46 -5.29
CA VAL A 522 12.40 15.77 -6.51
C VAL A 522 13.71 15.01 -6.28
N LEU A 523 14.68 15.61 -5.60
CA LEU A 523 15.95 14.94 -5.26
C LEU A 523 15.72 13.73 -4.35
N ASN A 524 14.85 13.86 -3.35
CA ASN A 524 14.46 12.74 -2.48
C ASN A 524 13.78 11.63 -3.27
N ASN A 525 12.78 11.93 -4.09
CA ASN A 525 12.06 10.90 -4.83
C ASN A 525 12.96 10.16 -5.84
N VAL A 526 13.97 10.85 -6.39
CA VAL A 526 14.98 10.19 -7.24
C VAL A 526 15.77 9.15 -6.46
N THR A 527 16.18 9.43 -5.22
CA THR A 527 16.81 8.40 -4.37
C THR A 527 15.80 7.35 -3.92
N GLU A 528 14.55 7.75 -3.70
CA GLU A 528 13.47 6.89 -3.22
C GLU A 528 13.14 5.74 -4.18
N VAL A 529 13.12 6.03 -5.48
CA VAL A 529 12.94 5.00 -6.52
C VAL A 529 13.96 3.85 -6.37
N TYR A 530 15.19 4.16 -5.98
CA TYR A 530 16.24 3.15 -5.83
C TYR A 530 16.27 2.51 -4.44
N SER A 531 16.02 3.26 -3.36
CA SER A 531 15.93 2.74 -1.98
C SER A 531 14.81 1.71 -1.87
N ASP A 532 13.62 2.05 -2.35
CA ASP A 532 12.45 1.19 -2.30
C ASP A 532 12.60 -0.07 -3.15
N ALA A 533 13.13 0.07 -4.36
CA ALA A 533 13.44 -1.08 -5.21
C ALA A 533 14.43 -2.03 -4.53
N PHE A 534 15.46 -1.49 -3.86
CA PHE A 534 16.42 -2.29 -3.09
C PHE A 534 15.77 -2.97 -1.88
N LYS A 535 14.96 -2.22 -1.12
CA LYS A 535 14.20 -2.66 0.05
C LYS A 535 13.33 -3.87 -0.29
N MET A 536 12.56 -3.79 -1.38
CA MET A 536 11.70 -4.87 -1.86
C MET A 536 12.48 -6.10 -2.33
N CYS A 537 13.65 -5.90 -2.97
CA CYS A 537 14.40 -7.00 -3.54
C CYS A 537 15.31 -7.74 -2.55
N GLN A 538 15.70 -7.13 -1.43
CA GLN A 538 16.78 -7.66 -0.58
C GLN A 538 16.48 -7.64 0.92
N VAL A 539 15.54 -6.83 1.39
CA VAL A 539 15.30 -6.63 2.83
C VAL A 539 14.07 -7.42 3.27
N PHE A 540 12.97 -7.28 2.55
CA PHE A 540 11.70 -7.90 2.89
C PHE A 540 11.50 -9.26 2.21
N LYS A 541 10.70 -10.10 2.86
CA LYS A 541 10.06 -11.24 2.19
C LYS A 541 9.23 -10.73 1.02
N ARG A 542 9.01 -11.60 0.05
CA ARG A 542 8.07 -11.33 -1.03
C ARG A 542 6.69 -11.05 -0.41
N PRO A 543 6.07 -9.89 -0.66
CA PRO A 543 4.68 -9.68 -0.28
C PRO A 543 3.78 -10.53 -1.20
N PHE A 544 2.60 -10.86 -0.70
CA PHE A 544 1.57 -11.39 -1.59
C PHE A 544 1.10 -10.30 -2.55
N ALA A 545 0.81 -10.69 -3.79
CA ALA A 545 0.26 -9.78 -4.78
C ALA A 545 -1.14 -9.34 -4.34
N ASP A 546 -1.37 -8.03 -4.32
CA ASP A 546 -2.68 -7.45 -4.04
C ASP A 546 -3.21 -6.78 -5.31
N PRO A 547 -4.26 -7.33 -5.95
CA PRO A 547 -4.76 -6.75 -7.18
C PRO A 547 -5.45 -5.41 -6.90
N ALA A 548 -4.92 -4.35 -7.49
CA ALA A 548 -5.40 -2.98 -7.32
C ALA A 548 -5.67 -2.33 -8.67
N ALA A 549 -6.73 -1.52 -8.75
CA ALA A 549 -7.11 -0.77 -9.94
C ALA A 549 -6.79 0.73 -9.83
N ASN A 550 -6.46 1.20 -8.63
CA ASN A 550 -6.11 2.58 -8.32
C ASN A 550 -5.37 2.63 -6.98
N ILE A 551 -4.88 3.81 -6.61
CA ILE A 551 -4.18 4.07 -5.32
C ILE A 551 -5.14 4.12 -4.12
N GLY A 552 -6.43 3.79 -4.30
CA GLY A 552 -7.42 3.75 -3.23
C GLY A 552 -7.73 5.11 -2.62
N VAL A 553 -7.84 5.16 -1.29
CA VAL A 553 -8.18 6.39 -0.54
C VAL A 553 -7.10 7.48 -0.65
N TRP A 554 -5.87 7.14 -1.06
CA TRP A 554 -4.82 8.11 -1.27
C TRP A 554 -5.19 9.17 -2.31
N GLN A 555 -5.94 8.81 -3.36
CA GLN A 555 -6.43 9.79 -4.35
C GLN A 555 -7.22 10.91 -3.68
N LEU A 556 -8.20 10.53 -2.84
CA LEU A 556 -9.01 11.49 -2.08
C LEU A 556 -8.14 12.32 -1.13
N ALA A 557 -7.13 11.71 -0.51
CA ALA A 557 -6.22 12.43 0.38
C ALA A 557 -5.41 13.50 -0.36
N PHE A 558 -4.75 13.15 -1.48
CA PHE A 558 -4.00 14.10 -2.30
C PHE A 558 -4.91 15.22 -2.85
N GLU A 559 -6.13 14.89 -3.30
CA GLU A 559 -7.12 15.89 -3.73
C GLU A 559 -7.51 16.83 -2.58
N THR A 560 -7.77 16.29 -1.38
CA THR A 560 -8.09 17.07 -0.18
C THR A 560 -6.93 18.00 0.21
N MET A 561 -5.69 17.48 0.22
CA MET A 561 -4.49 18.29 0.45
C MET A 561 -4.40 19.43 -0.57
N SER A 562 -4.68 19.16 -1.84
CA SER A 562 -4.65 20.19 -2.89
C SER A 562 -5.75 21.24 -2.74
N VAL A 563 -6.88 20.93 -2.10
CA VAL A 563 -7.92 21.90 -1.75
C VAL A 563 -7.48 22.75 -0.55
N ILE A 564 -6.94 22.12 0.50
CA ILE A 564 -6.38 22.84 1.67
C ILE A 564 -5.26 23.78 1.22
N ALA A 565 -4.43 23.37 0.25
CA ALA A 565 -3.38 24.20 -0.32
C ALA A 565 -3.91 25.49 -0.96
N VAL A 566 -5.08 25.49 -1.60
CA VAL A 566 -5.66 26.74 -2.14
C VAL A 566 -5.90 27.73 -1.02
N VAL A 567 -6.55 27.28 0.06
CA VAL A 567 -6.86 28.11 1.23
C VAL A 567 -5.58 28.62 1.89
N THR A 568 -4.60 27.74 2.10
CA THR A 568 -3.32 28.07 2.74
C THR A 568 -2.54 29.11 1.94
N ASN A 569 -2.39 28.93 0.62
CA ASN A 569 -1.65 29.88 -0.21
C ASN A 569 -2.38 31.22 -0.32
N CYS A 570 -3.71 31.25 -0.42
CA CYS A 570 -4.48 32.50 -0.43
C CYS A 570 -4.34 33.27 0.89
N ALA A 571 -4.39 32.57 2.02
CA ALA A 571 -4.19 33.17 3.33
C ALA A 571 -2.76 33.72 3.49
N LEU A 572 -1.74 32.96 3.10
CA LEU A 572 -0.34 33.40 3.15
C LEU A 572 -0.08 34.65 2.29
N ILE A 573 -0.64 34.71 1.08
CA ILE A 573 -0.57 35.90 0.21
C ILE A 573 -1.22 37.10 0.90
N GLY A 574 -2.42 36.91 1.46
CA GLY A 574 -3.16 37.94 2.16
C GLY A 574 -2.45 38.53 3.38
N MET A 575 -1.59 37.74 4.03
CA MET A 575 -0.82 38.17 5.19
C MET A 575 0.46 38.91 4.82
N SER A 576 0.89 38.84 3.56
CA SER A 576 2.13 39.48 3.11
C SER A 576 2.06 41.02 3.27
N PRO A 577 3.16 41.68 3.68
CA PRO A 577 3.19 43.13 3.84
C PRO A 577 2.83 43.90 2.57
N GLN A 578 3.18 43.35 1.41
CA GLN A 578 2.94 43.96 0.10
C GLN A 578 1.45 44.02 -0.24
N VAL A 579 0.69 42.97 0.09
CA VAL A 579 -0.76 42.95 -0.13
C VAL A 579 -1.47 43.87 0.82
N LYS A 580 -1.06 43.87 2.10
CA LYS A 580 -1.58 44.80 3.10
C LYS A 580 -1.37 46.25 2.69
N ALA A 581 -0.26 46.57 2.01
CA ALA A 581 0.01 47.92 1.53
C ALA A 581 -0.99 48.42 0.47
N TYR A 582 -1.66 47.54 -0.28
CA TYR A 582 -2.72 47.93 -1.23
C TYR A 582 -4.05 48.29 -0.54
N PHE A 583 -4.26 47.85 0.70
CA PHE A 583 -5.49 48.09 1.47
C PHE A 583 -5.17 48.74 2.83
N PRO A 584 -4.58 49.94 2.87
CA PRO A 584 -4.10 50.55 4.12
C PRO A 584 -5.23 50.92 5.09
N ASP A 585 -6.44 51.18 4.57
CA ASP A 585 -7.55 51.76 5.35
C ASP A 585 -8.56 50.71 5.85
N SER A 586 -8.55 49.48 5.33
CA SER A 586 -9.56 48.47 5.70
C SER A 586 -9.10 47.01 5.53
N ASP A 587 -8.80 46.36 6.65
CA ASP A 587 -8.53 44.92 6.71
C ASP A 587 -9.74 44.08 6.26
N THR A 588 -10.96 44.57 6.48
CA THR A 588 -12.17 43.85 6.07
C THR A 588 -12.28 43.74 4.54
N GLN A 589 -11.92 44.81 3.81
CA GLN A 589 -11.91 44.78 2.34
C GLN A 589 -10.85 43.81 1.82
N LEU A 590 -9.66 43.80 2.43
CA LEU A 590 -8.60 42.86 2.11
C LEU A 590 -9.07 41.41 2.27
N ILE A 591 -9.67 41.06 3.42
CA ILE A 591 -10.18 39.69 3.67
C ILE A 591 -11.24 39.30 2.64
N LEU A 592 -12.19 40.19 2.34
CA LEU A 592 -13.23 39.92 1.34
C LEU A 592 -12.65 39.65 -0.06
N TRP A 593 -11.62 40.39 -0.47
CA TRP A 593 -10.94 40.15 -1.74
C TRP A 593 -10.18 38.82 -1.76
N ILE A 594 -9.47 38.49 -0.69
CA ILE A 594 -8.76 37.20 -0.57
C ILE A 594 -9.76 36.04 -0.67
N VAL A 595 -10.87 36.12 0.07
CA VAL A 595 -11.93 35.10 0.05
C VAL A 595 -12.57 35.00 -1.33
N ALA A 596 -12.78 36.13 -2.02
CA ALA A 596 -13.31 36.12 -3.39
C ALA A 596 -12.34 35.43 -4.38
N VAL A 597 -11.04 35.71 -4.29
CA VAL A 597 -10.01 35.05 -5.11
C VAL A 597 -9.94 33.56 -4.78
N GLU A 598 -9.97 33.20 -3.51
CA GLU A 598 -9.99 31.81 -3.03
C GLU A 598 -11.19 31.03 -3.62
N HIS A 599 -12.40 31.57 -3.54
CA HIS A 599 -13.59 30.94 -4.12
C HIS A 599 -13.49 30.85 -5.65
N GLY A 600 -12.91 31.85 -6.31
CA GLY A 600 -12.63 31.81 -7.74
C GLY A 600 -11.66 30.68 -8.13
N LEU A 601 -10.58 30.50 -7.37
CA LEU A 601 -9.60 29.43 -7.59
C LEU A 601 -10.18 28.05 -7.28
N LEU A 602 -10.97 27.90 -6.21
CA LEU A 602 -11.68 26.66 -5.90
C LEU A 602 -12.69 26.30 -6.99
N ALA A 603 -13.49 27.27 -7.46
CA ALA A 603 -14.41 27.05 -8.57
C ALA A 603 -13.67 26.62 -9.83
N PHE A 604 -12.57 27.30 -10.18
CA PHE A 604 -11.73 26.92 -11.32
C PHE A 604 -11.15 25.51 -11.19
N LYS A 605 -10.67 25.15 -10.00
CA LYS A 605 -10.19 23.80 -9.67
C LYS A 605 -11.26 22.74 -9.90
N PHE A 606 -12.47 22.92 -9.35
CA PHE A 606 -13.57 21.97 -9.53
C PHE A 606 -14.03 21.87 -10.99
N ILE A 607 -14.01 22.99 -11.73
CA ILE A 607 -14.28 23.00 -13.17
C ILE A 607 -13.23 22.17 -13.91
N LEU A 608 -11.93 22.34 -13.61
CA LEU A 608 -10.86 21.55 -14.23
C LEU A 608 -11.02 20.05 -13.96
N THR A 609 -11.30 19.66 -12.71
CA THR A 609 -11.59 18.27 -12.34
C THR A 609 -12.79 17.71 -13.10
N PHE A 610 -13.82 18.51 -13.35
CA PHE A 610 -14.98 18.08 -14.15
C PHE A 610 -14.66 17.98 -15.65
N LEU A 611 -13.81 18.86 -16.18
CA LEU A 611 -13.45 18.91 -17.60
C LEU A 611 -12.51 17.79 -18.03
N ILE A 612 -11.64 17.31 -17.14
CA ILE A 612 -10.67 16.25 -17.43
C ILE A 612 -11.29 14.90 -17.04
N PRO A 613 -11.69 14.04 -18.00
CA PRO A 613 -12.31 12.78 -17.62
C PRO A 613 -11.27 11.82 -17.03
N ASP A 614 -11.64 11.16 -15.92
CA ASP A 614 -10.78 10.21 -15.18
C ASP A 614 -10.27 9.04 -16.02
N VAL A 615 -11.05 8.59 -17.00
CA VAL A 615 -10.72 7.44 -17.86
C VAL A 615 -10.51 7.91 -19.30
N PRO A 616 -9.40 7.55 -19.96
CA PRO A 616 -9.18 7.85 -21.37
C PRO A 616 -10.30 7.31 -22.29
N LYS A 617 -10.67 8.08 -23.32
CA LYS A 617 -11.78 7.75 -24.24
C LYS A 617 -11.67 6.35 -24.88
N HIS A 618 -10.46 5.93 -25.26
CA HIS A 618 -10.25 4.62 -25.87
C HIS A 618 -10.52 3.46 -24.89
N ILE A 619 -10.27 3.67 -23.59
CA ILE A 619 -10.56 2.69 -22.54
C ILE A 619 -12.05 2.69 -22.22
N GLN A 620 -12.68 3.87 -22.14
CA GLN A 620 -14.14 3.97 -21.98
C GLN A 620 -14.88 3.18 -23.06
N ILE A 621 -14.49 3.33 -24.33
CA ILE A 621 -15.08 2.56 -25.44
C ILE A 621 -14.91 1.04 -25.24
N LYS A 622 -13.73 0.59 -24.80
CA LYS A 622 -13.46 -0.84 -24.53
C LYS A 622 -14.32 -1.37 -23.38
N LEU A 623 -14.47 -0.61 -22.29
CA LEU A 623 -15.33 -0.96 -21.16
C LEU A 623 -16.82 -1.01 -21.56
N SER A 624 -17.30 0.00 -22.29
CA SER A 624 -18.68 0.02 -22.79
C SER A 624 -18.97 -1.11 -23.77
N ARG A 625 -18.00 -1.49 -24.61
CA ARG A 625 -18.12 -2.68 -25.48
C ARG A 625 -18.25 -3.96 -24.65
N LEU A 626 -17.42 -4.13 -23.62
CA LEU A 626 -17.49 -5.30 -22.74
C LEU A 626 -18.84 -5.40 -22.02
N GLU A 627 -19.37 -4.27 -21.54
CA GLU A 627 -20.69 -4.20 -20.91
C GLU A 627 -21.81 -4.54 -21.90
N PHE A 628 -21.76 -3.98 -23.12
CA PHE A 628 -22.72 -4.28 -24.18
C PHE A 628 -22.74 -5.77 -24.53
N GLU A 629 -21.57 -6.39 -24.69
CA GLU A 629 -21.46 -7.83 -24.97
C GLU A 629 -22.00 -8.69 -23.82
N SER A 630 -21.78 -8.28 -22.56
CA SER A 630 -22.36 -8.97 -21.40
C SER A 630 -23.89 -8.92 -21.39
N LEU A 631 -24.48 -7.76 -21.75
CA LEU A 631 -25.92 -7.61 -21.89
C LEU A 631 -26.48 -8.43 -23.06
N GLU A 632 -25.79 -8.48 -24.19
CA GLU A 632 -26.19 -9.28 -25.34
C GLU A 632 -26.14 -10.79 -25.02
N ALA A 633 -25.10 -11.25 -24.32
CA ALA A 633 -25.00 -12.63 -23.85
C ALA A 633 -26.16 -12.99 -22.91
N LEU A 634 -26.51 -12.10 -21.98
CA LEU A 634 -27.66 -12.30 -21.09
C LEU A 634 -28.98 -12.36 -21.86
N LYS A 635 -29.18 -11.51 -22.88
CA LYS A 635 -30.37 -11.56 -23.75
C LYS A 635 -30.46 -12.88 -24.50
N LYS A 636 -29.37 -13.33 -25.12
CA LYS A 636 -29.32 -14.62 -25.85
C LYS A 636 -29.62 -15.79 -24.92
N LYS A 637 -29.03 -15.81 -23.72
CA LYS A 637 -29.32 -16.84 -22.70
C LYS A 637 -30.82 -16.87 -22.35
N LYS A 638 -31.43 -15.73 -22.07
CA LYS A 638 -32.87 -15.66 -21.77
C LYS A 638 -33.76 -16.08 -22.94
N MET A 639 -33.37 -15.76 -24.17
CA MET A 639 -34.10 -16.20 -25.37
C MET A 639 -34.02 -17.72 -25.54
N LEU A 640 -32.85 -18.32 -25.30
CA LEU A 640 -32.67 -19.77 -25.33
C LEU A 640 -33.51 -20.46 -24.25
N GLU A 641 -33.44 -19.98 -23.00
CA GLU A 641 -34.25 -20.48 -21.87
C GLU A 641 -35.76 -20.34 -22.13
N ALA A 642 -36.20 -19.29 -22.84
CA ALA A 642 -37.60 -19.13 -23.22
C ALA A 642 -38.02 -20.04 -24.39
N SER A 643 -37.08 -20.49 -25.21
CA SER A 643 -37.30 -21.38 -26.35
C SER A 643 -37.22 -22.87 -25.99
N GLU A 644 -36.63 -23.23 -24.85
CA GLU A 644 -36.69 -24.60 -24.34
C GLU A 644 -38.14 -24.92 -23.92
N PRO A 645 -38.76 -25.97 -24.46
CA PRO A 645 -40.09 -26.37 -24.00
C PRO A 645 -40.00 -26.70 -22.52
N ARG A 646 -40.86 -26.10 -21.70
CA ARG A 646 -41.03 -26.50 -20.29
C ARG A 646 -41.20 -28.00 -20.28
N LYS A 647 -40.20 -28.73 -19.75
CA LYS A 647 -40.41 -30.12 -19.37
C LYS A 647 -41.42 -30.07 -18.23
N ASP A 648 -42.69 -30.18 -18.58
CA ASP A 648 -43.77 -30.44 -17.64
C ASP A 648 -43.36 -31.71 -16.88
N ILE A 649 -42.98 -31.51 -15.63
CA ILE A 649 -42.79 -32.59 -14.66
C ILE A 649 -44.21 -33.13 -14.40
N GLN A 650 -44.53 -34.25 -15.04
CA GLN A 650 -45.63 -35.12 -14.62
C GLN A 650 -45.21 -35.96 -13.41
#